data_AF-A0A084WKX6-F1
#
_entry.id   AF-A0A084WKX6-F1
#
_cell.length_a   1.000
_cell.length_b   1.000
_cell.length_c   1.000
_cell.angle_alpha   90.00
_cell.angle_beta   90.00
_cell.angle_gamma   90.00
#
_symmetry.space_group_name_H-M   'P 1'
#
loop_
_entity.id
_entity.type
_entity.pdbx_description
1 polymer ?
#
loop_
_entity_poly.entity_id
_entity_poly.type
_entity_poly.pdbx_seq_one_letter_code
_entity_poly.pdbx_strand_id
1 'polypeptide(L)'
;MKTYRLEGSLKNRILIRYRIRQAVDNSTINGMKYLGSRCNRYGRSFWVLVLCGSFASMVFILLFTIDTFDETISVSPDTSYLRWNSTFPAISICYSKGRTGQISNFLKEQWLASNFTPTKNTAYLWPKLAQTYLFLSPNINLDSDITSVCVGLNKTCNLNLAVLKTMFFPTDCKEVLFDVKVGGVKYDCDRIFNYTLTEMGNCFTANSIHDQRAIAEIKNLRRDLPSESNNGADRRTLAETLHARIRATGPIPVATYMREVLLNPSAGYYSTKDQVFGSGGDFVTAPEVGQIFGELIAVWCINELQKFNYDGEIQLVELGPGKGTLMQDMLRVLERFGLSKDRLSVHLVEMSPHLQRMQGERLCDGKVHRTAVDQNEPHVQQGLTGAGVGVRWYTDIVEVPKKFSIVIANEFFDALPVHIFCKESPEAGTAWKEVLVDIDAKQPGPAFRFIQSSKATPYSVVFGKRFNEKDSLLQGRNRVEVSFEVEQIAQSLATRFDAYGGFGLVIDYGHEGNKMDTFRSFKQHKLHDPLQDPGSADLTVDVDFAFLKHFLEQDEKAFTLGPVGQGAFLEAMQGSERLKNLLNVTTDENYRQILKDGYDVLTNPEKMGERFKLLSIFPASLKNYLLTSNKVVGFEK
;
A
#
# COMPACT_ATOMS: atom_id res chain seq x y z
N MET A 1 -41.10 -12.23 56.62
CA MET A 1 -41.50 -12.51 55.22
C MET A 1 -42.10 -13.91 55.17
N LYS A 2 -43.37 -14.03 54.78
CA LYS A 2 -44.07 -15.31 54.58
C LYS A 2 -43.46 -16.04 53.39
N THR A 3 -42.88 -17.21 53.60
CA THR A 3 -42.54 -18.16 52.54
C THR A 3 -43.79 -18.95 52.18
N TYR A 4 -44.30 -18.72 50.96
CA TYR A 4 -45.41 -19.50 50.43
C TYR A 4 -44.93 -20.92 50.09
N ARG A 5 -45.52 -21.92 50.75
CA ARG A 5 -45.30 -23.33 50.45
C ARG A 5 -46.25 -23.73 49.33
N LEU A 6 -45.73 -23.92 48.12
CA LEU A 6 -46.48 -24.50 47.00
C LEU A 6 -46.47 -26.02 47.15
N GLU A 7 -47.50 -26.57 47.80
CA GLU A 7 -47.87 -27.97 47.66
C GLU A 7 -48.76 -28.11 46.42
N GLY A 8 -48.21 -28.73 45.37
CA GLY A 8 -48.94 -29.04 44.15
C GLY A 8 -48.46 -30.37 43.57
N SER A 9 -49.26 -31.43 43.75
CA SER A 9 -49.07 -32.70 43.05
C SER A 9 -49.33 -32.52 41.56
N LEU A 10 -48.27 -32.53 40.74
CA LEU A 10 -48.34 -32.40 39.29
C LEU A 10 -49.13 -33.56 38.65
N LYS A 11 -50.34 -33.26 38.19
CA LYS A 11 -51.34 -34.18 37.60
C LYS A 11 -50.94 -34.79 36.24
N ASN A 12 -49.70 -34.64 35.77
CA ASN A 12 -49.33 -35.03 34.40
C ASN A 12 -47.93 -35.67 34.24
N ARG A 13 -47.56 -36.57 35.15
CA ARG A 13 -46.37 -37.44 34.99
C ARG A 13 -46.35 -38.20 33.66
N ILE A 14 -47.52 -38.54 33.12
CA ILE A 14 -47.67 -39.23 31.83
C ILE A 14 -47.35 -38.30 30.66
N LEU A 15 -47.85 -37.06 30.67
CA LEU A 15 -47.62 -36.07 29.62
C LEU A 15 -46.14 -35.61 29.56
N ILE A 16 -45.50 -35.45 30.72
CA ILE A 16 -44.06 -35.12 30.80
C ILE A 16 -43.21 -36.28 30.25
N ARG A 17 -43.53 -37.52 30.65
CA ARG A 17 -42.85 -38.71 30.10
C ARG A 17 -43.05 -38.84 28.60
N TYR A 18 -44.22 -38.50 28.08
CA TYR A 18 -44.51 -38.52 26.65
C TYR A 18 -43.68 -37.47 25.88
N ARG A 19 -43.65 -36.21 26.35
CA ARG A 19 -42.86 -35.13 25.71
C ARG A 19 -41.36 -35.38 25.75
N ILE A 20 -40.83 -35.90 26.87
CA ILE A 20 -39.42 -36.29 26.96
C ILE A 20 -39.10 -37.41 25.95
N ARG A 21 -40.01 -38.37 25.77
CA ARG A 21 -39.83 -39.46 24.80
C ARG A 21 -39.81 -38.94 23.37
N GLN A 22 -40.75 -38.08 23.02
CA GLN A 22 -40.82 -37.46 21.70
C GLN A 22 -39.57 -36.61 21.38
N ALA A 23 -39.03 -35.91 22.39
CA ALA A 23 -37.78 -35.15 22.24
C ALA A 23 -36.54 -36.06 22.07
N VAL A 24 -36.52 -37.22 22.73
CA VAL A 24 -35.43 -38.20 22.61
C VAL A 24 -35.49 -38.95 21.28
N ASP A 25 -36.68 -39.29 20.79
CA ASP A 25 -36.90 -40.00 19.53
C ASP A 25 -36.66 -39.08 18.30
N ASN A 26 -36.93 -37.77 18.42
CA ASN A 26 -36.72 -36.79 17.36
C ASN A 26 -35.36 -36.07 17.41
N SER A 27 -34.46 -36.43 18.33
CA SER A 27 -33.16 -35.79 18.41
C SER A 27 -32.24 -36.23 17.28
N THR A 28 -31.54 -35.26 16.68
CA THR A 28 -30.48 -35.46 15.68
C THR A 28 -29.16 -35.97 16.28
N ILE A 29 -29.07 -36.07 17.62
CA ILE A 29 -27.86 -36.55 18.31
C ILE A 29 -27.84 -38.08 18.28
N ASN A 30 -26.94 -38.64 17.48
CA ASN A 30 -26.71 -40.07 17.36
C ASN A 30 -26.46 -40.70 18.75
N GLY A 31 -27.37 -41.60 19.16
CA GLY A 31 -27.26 -42.32 20.44
C GLY A 31 -28.43 -42.10 21.40
N MET A 32 -29.06 -40.91 21.40
CA MET A 32 -30.14 -40.61 22.36
C MET A 32 -31.38 -41.49 22.19
N LYS A 33 -31.73 -41.86 20.95
CA LYS A 33 -32.82 -42.81 20.64
C LYS A 33 -32.71 -44.14 21.41
N TYR A 34 -31.50 -44.60 21.71
CA TYR A 34 -31.27 -45.87 22.40
C TYR A 34 -31.48 -45.79 23.92
N LEU A 35 -31.43 -44.59 24.51
CA LEU A 35 -31.75 -44.36 25.93
C LEU A 35 -33.25 -44.55 26.21
N GLY A 36 -34.11 -44.23 25.23
CA GLY A 36 -35.56 -44.33 25.32
C GLY A 36 -36.13 -45.75 25.11
N SER A 37 -35.39 -46.62 24.41
CA SER A 37 -35.82 -47.98 24.08
C SER A 37 -35.69 -48.93 25.29
N ARG A 38 -36.73 -49.75 25.55
CA ARG A 38 -36.75 -50.72 26.67
C ARG A 38 -36.13 -52.09 26.34
N CYS A 39 -35.86 -52.39 25.07
CA CYS A 39 -35.55 -53.76 24.63
C CYS A 39 -34.06 -54.11 24.55
N ASN A 40 -33.13 -53.16 24.69
CA ASN A 40 -31.70 -53.47 24.62
C ASN A 40 -30.92 -52.88 25.81
N ARG A 41 -30.84 -53.66 26.89
CA ARG A 41 -30.17 -53.26 28.13
C ARG A 41 -28.67 -52.99 27.90
N TYR A 42 -28.02 -53.77 27.03
CA TYR A 42 -26.61 -53.58 26.66
C TYR A 42 -26.39 -52.34 25.80
N GLY A 43 -27.24 -52.10 24.80
CA GLY A 43 -27.17 -50.89 23.98
C GLY A 43 -27.38 -49.61 24.80
N ARG A 44 -28.28 -49.65 25.78
CA ARG A 44 -28.50 -48.52 26.69
C ARG A 44 -27.31 -48.27 27.61
N SER A 45 -26.71 -49.31 28.19
CA SER A 45 -25.50 -49.16 29.00
C SER A 45 -24.30 -48.65 28.18
N PHE A 46 -24.14 -49.11 26.94
CA PHE A 46 -23.11 -48.61 26.02
C PHE A 46 -23.26 -47.12 25.75
N TRP A 47 -24.47 -46.66 25.38
CA TRP A 47 -24.70 -45.23 25.09
C TRP A 47 -24.65 -44.33 26.33
N VAL A 48 -25.02 -44.83 27.52
CA VAL A 48 -24.78 -44.11 28.78
C VAL A 48 -23.28 -43.92 29.01
N LEU A 49 -22.47 -44.95 28.83
CA LEU A 49 -21.01 -44.86 28.97
C LEU A 49 -20.40 -43.90 27.95
N VAL A 50 -20.85 -43.93 26.69
CA VAL A 50 -20.39 -43.00 25.65
C VAL A 50 -20.75 -41.56 26.00
N LEU A 51 -21.97 -41.28 26.45
CA LEU A 51 -22.39 -39.92 26.83
C LEU A 51 -21.68 -39.42 28.09
N CYS A 52 -21.48 -40.28 29.08
CA CYS A 52 -20.68 -39.95 30.27
C CYS A 52 -19.22 -39.71 29.90
N GLY A 53 -18.64 -40.49 28.99
CA GLY A 53 -17.28 -40.31 28.47
C GLY A 53 -17.13 -39.01 27.67
N SER A 54 -18.09 -38.68 26.81
CA SER A 54 -18.10 -37.41 26.08
C SER A 54 -18.30 -36.21 26.99
N PHE A 55 -19.17 -36.32 28.01
CA PHE A 55 -19.36 -35.26 29.00
C PHE A 55 -18.11 -35.08 29.86
N ALA A 56 -17.50 -36.17 30.32
CA ALA A 56 -16.23 -36.13 31.04
C ALA A 56 -15.12 -35.52 30.17
N SER A 57 -15.03 -35.89 28.89
CA SER A 57 -14.07 -35.31 27.93
C SER A 57 -14.33 -33.82 27.70
N MET A 58 -15.60 -33.40 27.59
CA MET A 58 -15.97 -31.99 27.46
C MET A 58 -15.61 -31.20 28.71
N VAL A 59 -15.88 -31.73 29.90
CA VAL A 59 -15.48 -31.14 31.18
C VAL A 59 -13.95 -31.11 31.30
N PHE A 60 -13.24 -32.15 30.88
CA PHE A 60 -11.78 -32.20 30.88
C PHE A 60 -11.19 -31.18 29.91
N ILE A 61 -11.75 -31.07 28.70
CA ILE A 61 -11.38 -30.06 27.72
C ILE A 61 -11.62 -28.67 28.34
N LEU A 62 -12.80 -28.40 28.90
CA LEU A 62 -13.14 -27.14 29.59
C LEU A 62 -12.18 -26.83 30.75
N LEU A 63 -11.88 -27.80 31.61
CA LEU A 63 -10.95 -27.64 32.72
C LEU A 63 -9.52 -27.37 32.23
N PHE A 64 -9.07 -28.08 31.19
CA PHE A 64 -7.78 -27.80 30.54
C PHE A 64 -7.77 -26.48 29.76
N THR A 65 -8.93 -26.01 29.25
CA THR A 65 -9.00 -24.71 28.56
C THR A 65 -9.08 -23.54 29.53
N ILE A 66 -9.63 -23.72 30.74
CA ILE A 66 -9.81 -22.68 31.76
C ILE A 66 -8.48 -22.03 32.15
N ASP A 67 -7.39 -22.80 32.28
CA ASP A 67 -6.05 -22.25 32.59
C ASP A 67 -5.35 -21.63 31.37
N THR A 68 -5.72 -22.00 30.14
CA THR A 68 -5.13 -21.44 28.91
C THR A 68 -5.79 -20.15 28.39
N PHE A 69 -6.87 -19.67 29.02
CA PHE A 69 -7.59 -18.47 28.55
C PHE A 69 -6.91 -17.14 28.91
N ASP A 70 -5.96 -17.12 29.86
CA ASP A 70 -5.37 -15.87 30.34
C ASP A 70 -4.22 -15.35 29.46
N GLU A 71 -3.60 -16.21 28.64
CA GLU A 71 -2.51 -15.83 27.72
C GLU A 71 -2.66 -16.47 26.34
N THR A 72 -3.51 -15.89 25.51
CA THR A 72 -3.64 -16.31 24.11
C THR A 72 -2.63 -15.54 23.25
N ILE A 73 -1.42 -16.07 23.16
CA ILE A 73 -0.43 -15.67 22.15
C ILE A 73 -0.84 -16.35 20.84
N SER A 74 -1.15 -15.56 19.81
CA SER A 74 -1.38 -16.10 18.47
C SER A 74 -0.05 -16.15 17.72
N VAL A 75 0.42 -17.35 17.39
CA VAL A 75 1.54 -17.54 16.47
C VAL A 75 0.94 -17.64 15.08
N SER A 76 1.18 -16.63 14.25
CA SER A 76 0.75 -16.64 12.85
C SER A 76 1.98 -16.68 11.96
N PRO A 77 2.14 -17.68 11.07
CA PRO A 77 2.99 -17.52 9.91
C PRO A 77 2.34 -16.41 9.06
N ASP A 78 3.00 -15.27 8.97
CA ASP A 78 2.42 -14.08 8.35
C ASP A 78 2.90 -13.99 6.90
N THR A 79 1.99 -14.23 5.97
CA THR A 79 2.20 -14.03 4.52
C THR A 79 1.47 -12.78 4.02
N SER A 80 0.93 -11.96 4.91
CA SER A 80 0.03 -10.84 4.59
C SER A 80 0.69 -9.51 4.92
N TYR A 81 1.45 -8.96 3.97
CA TYR A 81 1.90 -7.57 4.04
C TYR A 81 1.51 -6.78 2.79
N LEU A 82 1.17 -5.51 3.00
CA LEU A 82 0.87 -4.51 1.96
C LEU A 82 2.07 -4.20 1.04
N ARG A 83 3.29 -4.60 1.41
CA ARG A 83 4.48 -4.53 0.56
C ARG A 83 5.14 -5.92 0.53
N TRP A 84 4.86 -6.68 -0.52
CA TRP A 84 5.56 -7.95 -0.80
C TRP A 84 6.95 -7.65 -1.33
N ASN A 85 7.96 -7.63 -0.45
CA ASN A 85 9.36 -7.66 -0.87
C ASN A 85 10.23 -8.58 0.00
N SER A 86 9.62 -9.56 0.69
CA SER A 86 10.32 -10.55 1.50
C SER A 86 10.37 -11.89 0.77
N THR A 87 11.57 -12.42 0.54
CA THR A 87 11.83 -13.74 -0.05
C THR A 87 11.70 -14.90 0.94
N PHE A 88 11.29 -14.65 2.19
CA PHE A 88 11.15 -15.67 3.24
C PHE A 88 9.89 -15.46 4.09
N PRO A 89 9.25 -16.52 4.60
CA PRO A 89 8.09 -16.38 5.49
C PRO A 89 8.51 -15.69 6.79
N ALA A 90 7.89 -14.55 7.09
CA ALA A 90 8.03 -13.90 8.38
C ALA A 90 7.20 -14.65 9.44
N ILE A 91 7.75 -14.81 10.64
CA ILE A 91 7.04 -15.40 11.77
C ILE A 91 6.64 -14.27 12.70
N SER A 92 5.35 -14.08 12.90
CA SER A 92 4.79 -13.08 13.81
C SER A 92 4.13 -13.76 15.01
N ILE A 93 4.60 -13.41 16.19
CA ILE A 93 4.06 -13.88 17.47
C ILE A 93 3.34 -12.70 18.12
N CYS A 94 2.02 -12.66 17.98
CA CYS A 94 1.21 -11.52 18.38
C CYS A 94 0.41 -11.81 19.66
N TYR A 95 0.27 -10.80 20.51
CA TYR A 95 -0.61 -10.88 21.67
C TYR A 95 -2.07 -10.66 21.23
N SER A 96 -2.95 -11.61 21.55
CA SER A 96 -4.37 -11.48 21.23
C SER A 96 -5.18 -10.87 22.38
N LYS A 97 -6.43 -10.47 22.09
CA LYS A 97 -7.35 -9.71 22.97
C LYS A 97 -7.91 -10.51 24.18
N GLY A 98 -7.12 -11.38 24.81
CA GLY A 98 -7.59 -12.29 25.88
C GLY A 98 -7.64 -11.74 27.31
N ARG A 99 -6.99 -10.61 27.64
CA ARG A 99 -6.68 -10.23 29.03
C ARG A 99 -7.76 -9.44 29.81
N THR A 100 -9.04 -9.69 29.57
CA THR A 100 -10.15 -8.86 30.11
C THR A 100 -10.22 -8.84 31.64
N GLY A 101 -9.96 -9.98 32.29
CA GLY A 101 -10.01 -10.12 33.75
C GLY A 101 -8.92 -9.33 34.46
N GLN A 102 -7.67 -9.45 33.99
CA GLN A 102 -6.52 -8.77 34.56
C GLN A 102 -6.61 -7.24 34.38
N ILE A 103 -7.03 -6.79 33.19
CA ILE A 103 -7.28 -5.36 32.92
C ILE A 103 -8.39 -4.83 33.83
N SER A 104 -9.48 -5.59 34.04
CA SER A 104 -10.57 -5.20 34.94
C SER A 104 -10.12 -5.03 36.39
N ASN A 105 -9.27 -5.93 36.89
CA ASN A 105 -8.75 -5.84 38.27
C ASN A 105 -7.78 -4.67 38.42
N PHE A 106 -6.86 -4.48 37.46
CA PHE A 106 -5.94 -3.34 37.47
C PHE A 106 -6.68 -1.98 37.42
N LEU A 107 -7.71 -1.87 36.58
CA LEU A 107 -8.51 -0.65 36.51
C LEU A 107 -9.21 -0.35 37.83
N LYS A 108 -9.74 -1.38 38.53
CA LYS A 108 -10.34 -1.20 39.86
C LYS A 108 -9.32 -0.66 40.87
N GLU A 109 -8.09 -1.18 40.87
CA GLU A 109 -7.02 -0.69 41.75
C GLU A 109 -6.63 0.75 41.43
N GLN A 110 -6.48 1.09 40.14
CA GLN A 110 -6.21 2.46 39.70
C GLN A 110 -7.34 3.43 40.05
N TRP A 111 -8.59 3.01 39.90
CA TRP A 111 -9.76 3.80 40.28
C TRP A 111 -9.81 4.06 41.78
N LEU A 112 -9.52 3.04 42.60
CA LEU A 112 -9.39 3.20 44.05
C LEU A 112 -8.26 4.18 44.42
N ALA A 113 -7.12 4.12 43.72
CA ALA A 113 -5.98 5.01 43.95
C ALA A 113 -6.24 6.47 43.48
N SER A 114 -7.13 6.67 42.51
CA SER A 114 -7.44 7.99 41.91
C SER A 114 -8.76 8.60 42.40
N ASN A 115 -9.40 8.00 43.41
CA ASN A 115 -10.75 8.39 43.89
C ASN A 115 -11.81 8.46 42.77
N PHE A 116 -11.66 7.64 41.74
CA PHE A 116 -12.61 7.58 40.63
C PHE A 116 -13.58 6.42 40.83
N THR A 117 -14.89 6.67 40.69
CA THR A 117 -15.90 5.61 40.74
C THR A 117 -16.79 5.67 39.49
N PRO A 118 -16.81 4.63 38.65
CA PRO A 118 -17.70 4.58 37.50
C PRO A 118 -19.17 4.67 37.93
N THR A 119 -19.98 5.45 37.21
CA THR A 119 -21.43 5.47 37.36
C THR A 119 -22.01 4.09 36.99
N LYS A 120 -22.90 3.54 37.82
CA LYS A 120 -23.35 2.14 37.69
C LYS A 120 -24.05 1.88 36.34
N ASN A 121 -23.87 0.64 35.86
CA ASN A 121 -24.28 0.02 34.60
C ASN A 121 -23.37 0.17 33.36
N THR A 122 -22.15 0.71 33.50
CA THR A 122 -21.17 0.73 32.40
C THR A 122 -19.79 0.16 32.78
N ALA A 123 -19.65 -0.43 33.97
CA ALA A 123 -18.37 -0.96 34.47
C ALA A 123 -17.70 -2.01 33.56
N TYR A 124 -18.48 -2.75 32.77
CA TYR A 124 -17.97 -3.75 31.81
C TYR A 124 -17.40 -3.11 30.53
N LEU A 125 -17.76 -1.86 30.21
CA LEU A 125 -17.28 -1.15 29.03
C LEU A 125 -15.87 -0.60 29.21
N TRP A 126 -15.45 -0.37 30.45
CA TRP A 126 -14.11 0.16 30.79
C TRP A 126 -12.95 -0.79 30.48
N PRO A 127 -13.00 -2.08 30.85
CA PRO A 127 -12.01 -3.05 30.38
C PRO A 127 -11.99 -3.17 28.86
N LYS A 128 -13.16 -3.08 28.20
CA LYS A 128 -13.28 -3.11 26.75
C LYS A 128 -12.63 -1.88 26.10
N LEU A 129 -12.80 -0.70 26.69
CA LEU A 129 -12.15 0.55 26.27
C LEU A 129 -10.63 0.48 26.42
N ALA A 130 -10.13 -0.01 27.57
CA ALA A 130 -8.70 -0.17 27.82
C ALA A 130 -8.07 -1.18 26.85
N GLN A 131 -8.74 -2.30 26.58
CA GLN A 131 -8.34 -3.25 25.52
C GLN A 131 -8.32 -2.59 24.15
N THR A 132 -9.29 -1.73 23.87
CA THR A 132 -9.36 -1.03 22.60
C THR A 132 -8.15 -0.10 22.44
N TYR A 133 -7.75 0.65 23.47
CA TYR A 133 -6.50 1.43 23.43
C TYR A 133 -5.22 0.60 23.39
N LEU A 134 -5.22 -0.60 23.97
CA LEU A 134 -4.04 -1.48 24.02
C LEU A 134 -3.83 -2.28 22.72
N PHE A 135 -4.90 -2.57 21.98
CA PHE A 135 -4.89 -3.51 20.84
C PHE A 135 -5.47 -2.95 19.52
N LEU A 136 -5.72 -1.63 19.40
CA LEU A 136 -6.10 -1.01 18.12
C LEU A 136 -4.89 -0.39 17.39
N SER A 137 -4.93 -0.52 16.05
CA SER A 137 -4.22 0.33 15.09
C SER A 137 -4.88 1.72 15.03
N PRO A 138 -4.16 2.83 14.72
CA PRO A 138 -4.68 4.21 14.76
C PRO A 138 -5.93 4.52 13.91
N ASN A 139 -6.37 3.61 13.04
CA ASN A 139 -7.40 3.85 12.02
C ASN A 139 -8.75 3.16 12.26
N ILE A 140 -9.15 2.90 13.50
CA ILE A 140 -10.47 2.33 13.81
C ILE A 140 -11.28 3.31 14.67
N ASN A 141 -12.44 3.75 14.16
CA ASN A 141 -13.43 4.50 14.92
C ASN A 141 -13.92 3.62 16.09
N LEU A 142 -13.75 4.11 17.33
CA LEU A 142 -14.31 3.45 18.50
C LEU A 142 -15.85 3.47 18.43
N ASP A 143 -16.45 2.33 18.71
CA ASP A 143 -17.91 2.14 18.86
C ASP A 143 -18.51 3.23 19.77
N SER A 144 -19.63 3.84 19.38
CA SER A 144 -20.28 4.95 20.10
C SER A 144 -20.67 4.56 21.52
N ASP A 145 -20.98 3.28 21.74
CA ASP A 145 -21.30 2.75 23.06
C ASP A 145 -20.06 2.70 23.98
N ILE A 146 -18.86 2.51 23.42
CA ILE A 146 -17.59 2.44 24.17
C ILE A 146 -17.08 3.84 24.50
N THR A 147 -17.31 4.85 23.67
CA THR A 147 -16.91 6.24 23.95
C THR A 147 -17.88 6.96 24.87
N SER A 148 -19.12 6.46 25.02
CA SER A 148 -20.12 7.01 25.94
C SER A 148 -19.66 7.09 27.40
N VAL A 149 -18.75 6.21 27.84
CA VAL A 149 -18.20 6.23 29.20
C VAL A 149 -17.10 7.29 29.41
N CYS A 150 -16.60 7.90 28.34
CA CYS A 150 -15.53 8.89 28.35
C CYS A 150 -16.03 10.35 28.40
N VAL A 151 -17.35 10.56 28.40
CA VAL A 151 -17.96 11.90 28.39
C VAL A 151 -17.58 12.67 29.66
N GLY A 152 -16.95 13.83 29.49
CA GLY A 152 -16.48 14.68 30.60
C GLY A 152 -15.11 14.32 31.18
N LEU A 153 -14.38 13.38 30.55
CA LEU A 153 -13.02 12.98 30.94
C LEU A 153 -11.98 13.46 29.90
N ASN A 154 -10.69 13.29 30.19
CA ASN A 154 -9.62 13.71 29.29
C ASN A 154 -9.57 12.86 27.98
N LYS A 155 -8.69 13.21 27.04
CA LYS A 155 -8.55 12.54 25.73
C LYS A 155 -8.24 11.02 25.81
N THR A 156 -7.78 10.52 26.95
CA THR A 156 -7.53 9.08 27.19
C THR A 156 -8.52 8.49 28.20
N CYS A 157 -9.63 9.17 28.47
CA CYS A 157 -10.65 8.78 29.44
C CYS A 157 -10.09 8.54 30.86
N ASN A 158 -9.09 9.34 31.24
CA ASN A 158 -8.27 9.23 32.46
C ASN A 158 -7.47 7.92 32.60
N LEU A 159 -7.30 7.15 31.52
CA LEU A 159 -6.43 5.98 31.50
C LEU A 159 -4.96 6.42 31.30
N ASN A 160 -4.07 5.87 32.13
CA ASN A 160 -2.62 5.99 31.91
C ASN A 160 -2.16 4.89 30.95
N LEU A 161 -2.13 5.22 29.65
CA LEU A 161 -1.78 4.28 28.59
C LEU A 161 -0.34 3.77 28.67
N ALA A 162 0.60 4.55 29.23
CA ALA A 162 1.99 4.13 29.39
C ALA A 162 2.09 3.00 30.43
N VAL A 163 1.45 3.19 31.59
CA VAL A 163 1.42 2.16 32.65
C VAL A 163 0.65 0.91 32.19
N LEU A 164 -0.48 1.08 31.51
CA LEU A 164 -1.22 -0.04 30.94
C LEU A 164 -0.36 -0.84 29.95
N LYS A 165 0.44 -0.18 29.11
CA LYS A 165 1.34 -0.86 28.17
C LYS A 165 2.46 -1.61 28.88
N THR A 166 3.14 -1.00 29.86
CA THR A 166 4.21 -1.65 30.61
C THR A 166 3.71 -2.83 31.45
N MET A 167 2.48 -2.75 31.95
CA MET A 167 1.89 -3.82 32.77
C MET A 167 1.39 -4.99 31.94
N PHE A 168 0.83 -4.74 30.75
CA PHE A 168 0.12 -5.74 29.96
C PHE A 168 0.86 -6.19 28.70
N PHE A 169 1.97 -5.55 28.32
CA PHE A 169 2.83 -6.01 27.23
C PHE A 169 4.27 -6.20 27.73
N PRO A 170 4.86 -7.38 27.44
CA PRO A 170 6.26 -7.63 27.75
C PRO A 170 7.17 -6.75 26.91
N THR A 171 8.24 -6.26 27.53
CA THR A 171 9.19 -5.33 26.88
C THR A 171 10.35 -6.05 26.20
N ASP A 172 10.56 -7.32 26.56
CA ASP A 172 11.67 -8.17 26.10
C ASP A 172 11.10 -9.50 25.59
N CYS A 173 11.69 -10.06 24.52
CA CYS A 173 11.25 -11.34 24.00
C CYS A 173 11.40 -12.48 25.02
N LYS A 174 12.42 -12.42 25.88
CA LYS A 174 12.74 -13.44 26.89
C LYS A 174 11.65 -13.64 27.93
N GLU A 175 10.79 -12.64 28.12
CA GLU A 175 9.63 -12.74 29.02
C GLU A 175 8.59 -13.72 28.49
N VAL A 176 8.65 -14.07 27.19
CA VAL A 176 7.61 -14.82 26.49
C VAL A 176 8.14 -16.04 25.75
N LEU A 177 9.31 -15.95 25.13
CA LEU A 177 9.95 -17.06 24.45
C LEU A 177 11.11 -17.59 25.29
N PHE A 178 10.95 -18.83 25.77
CA PHE A 178 12.00 -19.58 26.47
C PHE A 178 12.53 -20.72 25.59
N ASP A 179 13.83 -21.02 25.73
CA ASP A 179 14.50 -22.16 25.06
C ASP A 179 14.37 -22.19 23.52
N VAL A 180 14.49 -21.03 22.85
CA VAL A 180 14.46 -20.92 21.39
C VAL A 180 15.59 -21.74 20.76
N LYS A 181 15.22 -22.74 19.94
CA LYS A 181 16.16 -23.63 19.25
C LYS A 181 15.86 -23.71 17.76
N VAL A 182 16.90 -23.61 16.93
CA VAL A 182 16.82 -23.83 15.48
C VAL A 182 17.75 -24.97 15.13
N GLY A 183 17.22 -26.06 14.55
CA GLY A 183 18.01 -27.26 14.25
C GLY A 183 18.65 -27.92 15.48
N GLY A 184 18.09 -27.72 16.69
CA GLY A 184 18.63 -28.23 17.95
C GLY A 184 19.67 -27.34 18.63
N VAL A 185 20.13 -26.26 17.97
CA VAL A 185 21.06 -25.28 18.54
C VAL A 185 20.25 -24.17 19.23
N LYS A 186 20.65 -23.79 20.44
CA LYS A 186 19.99 -22.75 21.25
C LYS A 186 20.39 -21.36 20.76
N TYR A 187 19.41 -20.47 20.59
CA TYR A 187 19.61 -19.08 20.18
C TYR A 187 19.05 -18.11 21.22
N ASP A 188 19.61 -16.90 21.23
CA ASP A 188 19.07 -15.79 22.02
C ASP A 188 17.85 -15.20 21.30
N CYS A 189 16.73 -15.02 22.00
CA CYS A 189 15.49 -14.58 21.37
C CYS A 189 15.63 -13.19 20.74
N ASP A 190 16.30 -12.26 21.44
CA ASP A 190 16.44 -10.87 20.99
C ASP A 190 17.26 -10.72 19.71
N ARG A 191 17.96 -11.78 19.29
CA ARG A 191 18.68 -11.82 18.01
C ARG A 191 17.78 -12.22 16.84
N ILE A 192 16.62 -12.81 17.10
CA ILE A 192 15.73 -13.40 16.10
C ILE A 192 14.41 -12.63 16.04
N PHE A 193 13.84 -12.27 17.19
CA PHE A 193 12.52 -11.66 17.28
C PHE A 193 12.59 -10.23 17.83
N ASN A 194 12.06 -9.28 17.05
CA ASN A 194 11.96 -7.87 17.42
C ASN A 194 10.52 -7.47 17.73
N TYR A 195 10.33 -6.62 18.76
CA TYR A 195 9.03 -6.06 19.08
C TYR A 195 8.54 -5.09 17.98
N THR A 196 7.33 -5.26 17.48
CA THR A 196 6.76 -4.51 16.35
C THR A 196 5.26 -4.36 16.51
N LEU A 197 4.73 -3.17 16.19
CA LEU A 197 3.29 -2.94 16.12
C LEU A 197 2.80 -3.28 14.70
N THR A 198 1.88 -4.24 14.59
CA THR A 198 1.31 -4.72 13.31
C THR A 198 -0.21 -4.47 13.25
N GLU A 199 -0.84 -4.74 12.10
CA GLU A 199 -2.30 -4.70 11.97
C GLU A 199 -3.04 -5.69 12.89
N MET A 200 -2.34 -6.74 13.34
CA MET A 200 -2.81 -7.75 14.29
C MET A 200 -2.58 -7.35 15.77
N GLY A 201 -1.88 -6.24 16.03
CA GLY A 201 -1.57 -5.74 17.37
C GLY A 201 -0.06 -5.72 17.67
N ASN A 202 0.29 -5.73 18.96
CA ASN A 202 1.69 -5.80 19.41
C ASN A 202 2.23 -7.22 19.21
N CYS A 203 3.35 -7.35 18.50
CA CYS A 203 3.91 -8.64 18.10
C CYS A 203 5.43 -8.68 18.22
N PHE A 204 5.98 -9.88 18.37
CA PHE A 204 7.39 -10.18 18.16
C PHE A 204 7.54 -10.79 16.77
N THR A 205 8.32 -10.16 15.90
CA THR A 205 8.47 -10.57 14.50
C THR A 205 9.90 -11.00 14.20
N ALA A 206 10.03 -12.11 13.47
CA ALA A 206 11.30 -12.62 12.94
C ALA A 206 11.26 -12.65 11.41
N ASN A 207 12.36 -12.31 10.76
CA ASN A 207 12.47 -12.21 9.29
C ASN A 207 11.39 -11.30 8.66
N SER A 208 11.03 -10.21 9.35
CA SER A 208 10.07 -9.21 8.88
C SER A 208 10.78 -7.98 8.30
N ILE A 209 10.11 -7.26 7.38
CA ILE A 209 10.64 -6.01 6.78
C ILE A 209 10.83 -4.89 7.82
N HIS A 210 10.30 -5.05 9.03
CA HIS A 210 10.51 -4.14 10.16
C HIS A 210 11.85 -4.37 10.88
N ASP A 211 12.60 -5.39 10.50
CA ASP A 211 13.97 -5.56 10.95
C ASP A 211 14.83 -4.42 10.37
N GLN A 212 15.41 -3.58 11.22
CA GLN A 212 16.34 -2.54 10.77
C GLN A 212 17.52 -3.14 10.01
N ARG A 213 17.86 -4.42 10.25
CA ARG A 213 18.80 -5.18 9.42
C ARG A 213 18.23 -5.60 8.08
N ALA A 214 16.97 -6.01 7.96
CA ALA A 214 16.36 -6.29 6.65
C ALA A 214 16.17 -5.01 5.83
N ILE A 215 15.87 -3.87 6.46
CA ILE A 215 15.87 -2.57 5.77
C ILE A 215 17.29 -2.20 5.35
N ALA A 216 18.31 -2.43 6.18
CA ALA A 216 19.70 -2.22 5.80
C ALA A 216 20.15 -3.21 4.70
N GLU A 217 19.78 -4.48 4.74
CA GLU A 217 20.11 -5.50 3.74
C GLU A 217 19.32 -5.29 2.43
N ILE A 218 18.06 -4.86 2.48
CA ILE A 218 17.28 -4.42 1.30
C ILE A 218 17.86 -3.12 0.75
N LYS A 219 18.25 -2.17 1.62
CA LYS A 219 19.01 -0.98 1.20
C LYS A 219 20.33 -1.38 0.54
N ASN A 220 21.02 -2.40 1.04
CA ASN A 220 22.29 -2.87 0.51
C ASN A 220 22.10 -3.62 -0.83
N LEU A 221 21.09 -4.49 -0.93
CA LEU A 221 20.70 -5.16 -2.18
C LEU A 221 20.25 -4.17 -3.27
N ARG A 222 19.69 -3.01 -2.88
CA ARG A 222 19.33 -1.92 -3.80
C ARG A 222 20.50 -0.94 -4.10
N ARG A 223 21.52 -0.91 -3.25
CA ARG A 223 22.73 -0.06 -3.38
C ARG A 223 23.82 -0.74 -4.20
N ASP A 224 23.88 -2.06 -4.21
CA ASP A 224 24.84 -2.79 -5.04
C ASP A 224 24.33 -2.87 -6.48
N LEU A 225 25.15 -2.42 -7.44
CA LEU A 225 24.96 -2.78 -8.85
C LEU A 225 25.03 -4.31 -8.95
N PRO A 226 24.23 -4.97 -9.79
CA PRO A 226 24.48 -6.36 -10.11
C PRO A 226 25.94 -6.47 -10.55
N SER A 227 26.74 -7.29 -9.84
CA SER A 227 28.12 -7.53 -10.24
C SER A 227 28.11 -8.02 -11.68
N GLU A 228 28.76 -7.30 -12.61
CA GLU A 228 29.12 -7.90 -13.88
C GLU A 228 29.97 -9.15 -13.56
N SER A 229 29.46 -10.30 -13.97
CA SER A 229 29.94 -11.66 -13.66
C SER A 229 29.50 -12.27 -12.32
N ASN A 230 28.33 -12.91 -12.34
CA ASN A 230 28.22 -14.27 -11.81
C ASN A 230 27.95 -15.22 -12.98
N ASN A 231 29.03 -15.73 -13.57
CA ASN A 231 29.03 -16.72 -14.66
C ASN A 231 28.59 -18.13 -14.20
N GLY A 232 27.58 -18.21 -13.33
CA GLY A 232 26.95 -19.48 -12.95
C GLY A 232 26.26 -19.40 -11.59
N ALA A 233 24.92 -19.54 -11.58
CA ALA A 233 24.22 -20.47 -10.68
C ALA A 233 22.67 -20.41 -10.74
N ASP A 234 22.02 -19.50 -11.46
CA ASP A 234 20.59 -19.69 -11.78
C ASP A 234 20.27 -19.32 -13.22
N ARG A 235 19.97 -20.34 -14.03
CA ARG A 235 19.67 -20.25 -15.47
C ARG A 235 18.19 -19.99 -15.75
N ARG A 236 17.38 -19.78 -14.72
CA ARG A 236 15.93 -19.66 -14.87
C ARG A 236 15.56 -18.29 -15.46
N THR A 237 14.77 -18.34 -16.52
CA THR A 237 14.08 -17.17 -17.07
C THR A 237 13.08 -16.61 -16.05
N LEU A 238 12.71 -15.33 -16.19
CA LEU A 238 11.70 -14.71 -15.32
C LEU A 238 10.37 -15.49 -15.36
N ALA A 239 9.99 -15.97 -16.55
CA ALA A 239 8.81 -16.81 -16.73
C ALA A 239 8.89 -18.11 -15.92
N GLU A 240 10.03 -18.80 -15.90
CA GLU A 240 10.22 -20.01 -15.10
C GLU A 240 10.16 -19.73 -13.60
N THR A 241 10.71 -18.61 -13.15
CA THR A 241 10.68 -18.17 -11.75
C THR A 241 9.25 -17.83 -11.31
N LEU A 242 8.51 -17.06 -12.10
CA LEU A 242 7.10 -16.74 -11.86
C LEU A 242 6.23 -18.00 -11.84
N HIS A 243 6.44 -18.90 -12.79
CA HIS A 243 5.73 -20.16 -12.87
C HIS A 243 6.03 -21.06 -11.66
N ALA A 244 7.29 -21.16 -11.23
CA ALA A 244 7.67 -21.90 -10.02
C ALA A 244 7.03 -21.29 -8.75
N ARG A 245 6.99 -19.95 -8.67
CA ARG A 245 6.32 -19.23 -7.57
C ARG A 245 4.83 -19.56 -7.52
N ILE A 246 4.12 -19.44 -8.63
CA ILE A 246 2.68 -19.74 -8.70
C ILE A 246 2.41 -21.22 -8.35
N ARG A 247 3.26 -22.15 -8.76
CA ARG A 247 3.15 -23.56 -8.33
C ARG A 247 3.27 -23.73 -6.82
N ALA A 248 4.14 -22.95 -6.17
CA ALA A 248 4.40 -23.06 -4.73
C ALA A 248 3.35 -22.35 -3.88
N THR A 249 2.91 -21.16 -4.29
CA THR A 249 2.04 -20.28 -3.47
C THR A 249 0.60 -20.22 -3.95
N GLY A 250 0.32 -20.78 -5.12
CA GLY A 250 -0.93 -20.55 -5.84
C GLY A 250 -0.93 -19.24 -6.64
N PRO A 251 -2.08 -18.88 -7.23
CA PRO A 251 -2.24 -17.70 -8.08
C PRO A 251 -1.83 -16.41 -7.36
N ILE A 252 -1.19 -15.50 -8.09
CA ILE A 252 -0.66 -14.24 -7.55
C ILE A 252 -1.49 -13.04 -8.04
N PRO A 253 -1.60 -11.94 -7.26
CA PRO A 253 -2.26 -10.72 -7.74
C PRO A 253 -1.60 -10.14 -8.99
N VAL A 254 -2.38 -9.48 -9.85
CA VAL A 254 -1.86 -8.73 -11.01
C VAL A 254 -0.79 -7.73 -10.59
N ALA A 255 -0.97 -7.06 -9.45
CA ALA A 255 0.04 -6.15 -8.88
C ALA A 255 1.37 -6.85 -8.60
N THR A 256 1.33 -8.09 -8.11
CA THR A 256 2.57 -8.86 -7.84
C THR A 256 3.25 -9.26 -9.13
N TYR A 257 2.48 -9.72 -10.12
CA TYR A 257 2.99 -10.03 -11.44
C TYR A 257 3.63 -8.80 -12.11
N MET A 258 2.93 -7.67 -12.13
CA MET A 258 3.41 -6.41 -12.72
C MET A 258 4.71 -5.94 -12.07
N ARG A 259 4.80 -5.99 -10.73
CA ARG A 259 6.02 -5.61 -10.00
C ARG A 259 7.22 -6.47 -10.39
N GLU A 260 7.06 -7.79 -10.46
CA GLU A 260 8.15 -8.69 -10.86
C GLU A 260 8.55 -8.47 -12.32
N VAL A 261 7.58 -8.30 -13.22
CA VAL A 261 7.88 -8.06 -14.64
C VAL A 261 8.63 -6.75 -14.85
N LEU A 262 8.30 -5.70 -14.11
CA LEU A 262 8.91 -4.39 -14.31
C LEU A 262 10.23 -4.23 -13.54
N LEU A 263 10.30 -4.72 -12.29
CA LEU A 263 11.34 -4.33 -11.32
C LEU A 263 12.18 -5.50 -10.78
N ASN A 264 12.02 -6.73 -11.28
CA ASN A 264 12.88 -7.83 -10.85
C ASN A 264 14.37 -7.49 -11.11
N PRO A 265 15.27 -7.54 -10.11
CA PRO A 265 16.65 -7.09 -10.28
C PRO A 265 17.44 -7.82 -11.36
N SER A 266 17.08 -9.08 -11.64
CA SER A 266 17.84 -9.95 -12.55
C SER A 266 17.24 -10.06 -13.95
N ALA A 267 15.95 -9.73 -14.13
CA ALA A 267 15.25 -9.93 -15.40
C ALA A 267 14.07 -8.97 -15.65
N GLY A 268 13.86 -8.00 -14.77
CA GLY A 268 12.78 -7.03 -14.87
C GLY A 268 13.03 -6.01 -15.98
N TYR A 269 11.96 -5.57 -16.62
CA TYR A 269 11.97 -4.69 -17.77
C TYR A 269 12.84 -3.43 -17.57
N TYR A 270 12.69 -2.71 -16.46
CA TYR A 270 13.48 -1.51 -16.15
C TYR A 270 14.86 -1.80 -15.56
N SER A 271 15.14 -3.05 -15.16
CA SER A 271 16.39 -3.43 -14.49
C SER A 271 17.47 -3.92 -15.46
N THR A 272 17.08 -4.56 -16.57
CA THR A 272 18.03 -5.26 -17.44
C THR A 272 18.06 -4.83 -18.90
N LYS A 273 17.10 -4.03 -19.39
CA LYS A 273 17.12 -3.57 -20.79
C LYS A 273 17.94 -2.29 -20.94
N ASP A 274 18.89 -2.31 -21.87
CA ASP A 274 19.70 -1.13 -22.24
C ASP A 274 18.93 -0.09 -23.09
N GLN A 275 17.79 -0.48 -23.69
CA GLN A 275 16.99 0.37 -24.58
C GLN A 275 15.51 0.34 -24.18
N VAL A 276 15.18 0.98 -23.06
CA VAL A 276 13.79 1.06 -22.58
C VAL A 276 13.00 2.21 -23.21
N PHE A 277 13.63 3.38 -23.38
CA PHE A 277 12.96 4.61 -23.83
C PHE A 277 13.54 5.17 -25.15
N GLY A 278 12.73 5.85 -25.96
CA GLY A 278 13.11 6.56 -27.18
C GLY A 278 12.83 5.77 -28.47
N SER A 279 13.35 6.23 -29.61
CA SER A 279 13.07 5.65 -30.94
C SER A 279 13.55 4.20 -31.15
N GLY A 280 14.44 3.70 -30.28
CA GLY A 280 14.84 2.29 -30.20
C GLY A 280 14.24 1.52 -29.02
N GLY A 281 13.45 2.18 -28.17
CA GLY A 281 12.77 1.56 -27.01
C GLY A 281 11.32 1.17 -27.32
N ASP A 282 10.59 0.65 -26.34
CA ASP A 282 9.20 0.22 -26.55
C ASP A 282 8.22 1.43 -26.57
N PHE A 283 8.64 2.59 -26.02
CA PHE A 283 7.89 3.85 -26.00
C PHE A 283 8.74 5.12 -26.12
N VAL A 284 8.10 6.21 -26.56
CA VAL A 284 8.65 7.58 -26.57
C VAL A 284 7.83 8.43 -25.59
N THR A 285 8.47 8.91 -24.53
CA THR A 285 7.84 9.75 -23.49
C THR A 285 7.78 11.22 -23.91
N ALA A 286 6.89 12.01 -23.31
CA ALA A 286 6.70 13.41 -23.70
C ALA A 286 8.01 14.25 -23.68
N PRO A 287 8.92 14.11 -22.69
CA PRO A 287 10.21 14.80 -22.71
C PRO A 287 11.11 14.41 -23.89
N GLU A 288 11.03 13.16 -24.38
CA GLU A 288 11.82 12.69 -25.52
C GLU A 288 11.27 13.16 -26.88
N VAL A 289 9.98 13.54 -26.92
CA VAL A 289 9.33 14.05 -28.15
C VAL A 289 9.82 15.46 -28.49
N GLY A 290 10.03 16.32 -27.49
CA GLY A 290 10.52 17.66 -27.75
C GLY A 290 10.79 18.49 -26.50
N GLN A 291 11.89 19.25 -26.54
CA GLN A 291 12.36 20.11 -25.44
C GLN A 291 11.33 21.14 -24.96
N ILE A 292 10.36 21.52 -25.81
CA ILE A 292 9.29 22.46 -25.45
C ILE A 292 8.52 21.96 -24.23
N PHE A 293 8.33 20.64 -24.11
CA PHE A 293 7.64 20.05 -22.97
C PHE A 293 8.33 20.41 -21.65
N GLY A 294 9.60 20.04 -21.48
CA GLY A 294 10.34 20.31 -20.24
C GLY A 294 10.52 21.80 -19.97
N GLU A 295 10.67 22.62 -21.01
CA GLU A 295 10.76 24.07 -20.88
C GLU A 295 9.47 24.68 -20.31
N LEU A 296 8.29 24.25 -20.78
CA LEU A 296 7.01 24.76 -20.31
C LEU A 296 6.68 24.28 -18.90
N ILE A 297 7.03 23.03 -18.54
CA ILE A 297 6.90 22.55 -17.16
C ILE A 297 7.76 23.40 -16.21
N ALA A 298 8.98 23.77 -16.62
CA ALA A 298 9.83 24.64 -15.82
C ALA A 298 9.22 26.05 -15.63
N VAL A 299 8.69 26.64 -16.71
CA VAL A 299 8.01 27.95 -16.64
C VAL A 299 6.78 27.87 -15.72
N TRP A 300 6.01 26.79 -15.79
CA TRP A 300 4.90 26.56 -14.88
C TRP A 300 5.37 26.51 -13.42
N CYS A 301 6.44 25.75 -13.13
CA CYS A 301 7.01 25.69 -11.79
C CYS A 301 7.46 27.07 -11.27
N ILE A 302 8.09 27.89 -12.13
CA ILE A 302 8.50 29.25 -11.76
C ILE A 302 7.28 30.11 -11.43
N ASN A 303 6.24 30.07 -12.27
CA ASN A 303 5.02 30.85 -12.06
C ASN A 303 4.31 30.46 -10.74
N GLU A 304 4.17 29.17 -10.48
CA GLU A 304 3.50 28.71 -9.27
C GLU A 304 4.35 28.95 -8.02
N LEU A 305 5.69 28.83 -8.11
CA LEU A 305 6.60 29.16 -7.01
C LEU A 305 6.47 30.62 -6.56
N GLN A 306 6.30 31.56 -7.47
CA GLN A 306 6.14 32.99 -7.15
C GLN A 306 4.94 33.25 -6.23
N LYS A 307 3.91 32.39 -6.26
CA LYS A 307 2.70 32.51 -5.44
C LYS A 307 2.93 32.17 -3.97
N PHE A 308 3.99 31.42 -3.67
CA PHE A 308 4.36 31.09 -2.29
C PHE A 308 5.16 32.19 -1.61
N ASN A 309 5.67 33.19 -2.38
CA ASN A 309 6.61 34.20 -1.90
C ASN A 309 7.75 33.57 -1.07
N TYR A 310 8.27 32.42 -1.53
CA TYR A 310 9.24 31.61 -0.81
C TYR A 310 10.67 31.89 -1.28
N ASP A 311 11.51 32.32 -0.35
CA ASP A 311 12.88 32.77 -0.52
C ASP A 311 13.94 31.76 0.00
N GLY A 312 13.49 30.67 0.63
CA GLY A 312 14.36 29.59 1.12
C GLY A 312 14.88 28.63 0.04
N GLU A 313 15.46 27.51 0.50
CA GLU A 313 15.95 26.40 -0.32
C GLU A 313 14.80 25.58 -0.92
N ILE A 314 14.89 25.29 -2.20
CA ILE A 314 13.89 24.58 -3.00
C ILE A 314 14.43 23.21 -3.36
N GLN A 315 13.65 22.17 -3.06
CA GLN A 315 13.89 20.83 -3.54
C GLN A 315 13.08 20.60 -4.82
N LEU A 316 13.74 20.38 -5.94
CA LEU A 316 13.10 19.92 -7.17
C LEU A 316 13.16 18.39 -7.20
N VAL A 317 12.01 17.76 -6.98
CA VAL A 317 11.86 16.31 -6.86
C VAL A 317 11.22 15.77 -8.12
N GLU A 318 11.81 14.74 -8.73
CA GLU A 318 11.20 14.02 -9.86
C GLU A 318 11.02 12.54 -9.51
N LEU A 319 9.79 12.04 -9.68
CA LEU A 319 9.45 10.64 -9.48
C LEU A 319 9.55 9.91 -10.82
N GLY A 320 10.38 8.87 -10.89
CA GLY A 320 10.63 8.12 -12.12
C GLY A 320 11.18 8.98 -13.26
N PRO A 321 12.37 9.60 -13.14
CA PRO A 321 12.89 10.55 -14.13
C PRO A 321 13.26 9.94 -15.49
N GLY A 322 13.12 8.62 -15.66
CA GLY A 322 13.48 7.92 -16.90
C GLY A 322 14.95 8.15 -17.24
N LYS A 323 15.24 8.75 -18.40
CA LYS A 323 16.62 9.11 -18.77
C LYS A 323 17.10 10.45 -18.18
N GLY A 324 16.27 11.18 -17.44
CA GLY A 324 16.58 12.51 -16.88
C GLY A 324 16.46 13.68 -17.86
N THR A 325 15.78 13.50 -19.00
CA THR A 325 15.60 14.54 -20.03
C THR A 325 14.77 15.71 -19.51
N LEU A 326 13.67 15.42 -18.82
CA LEU A 326 12.79 16.43 -18.24
C LEU A 326 13.56 17.31 -17.25
N MET A 327 14.25 16.70 -16.28
CA MET A 327 15.11 17.43 -15.34
C MET A 327 16.16 18.30 -16.06
N GLN A 328 16.81 17.78 -17.10
CA GLN A 328 17.84 18.52 -17.84
C GLN A 328 17.26 19.79 -18.48
N ASP A 329 16.11 19.67 -19.15
CA ASP A 329 15.42 20.81 -19.75
C ASP A 329 14.94 21.81 -18.69
N MET A 330 14.40 21.30 -17.58
CA MET A 330 13.93 22.15 -16.49
C MET A 330 15.08 22.95 -15.88
N LEU A 331 16.20 22.32 -15.55
CA LEU A 331 17.37 23.00 -14.98
C LEU A 331 17.90 24.10 -15.89
N ARG A 332 17.96 23.85 -17.20
CA ARG A 332 18.39 24.83 -18.20
C ARG A 332 17.49 26.07 -18.24
N VAL A 333 16.19 25.92 -17.98
CA VAL A 333 15.27 27.06 -17.87
C VAL A 333 15.37 27.73 -16.51
N LEU A 334 15.33 26.97 -15.42
CA LEU A 334 15.38 27.49 -14.05
C LEU A 334 16.62 28.36 -13.80
N GLU A 335 17.78 27.97 -14.35
CA GLU A 335 19.01 28.74 -14.27
C GLU A 335 18.86 30.15 -14.87
N ARG A 336 18.12 30.31 -15.98
CA ARG A 336 17.88 31.61 -16.63
C ARG A 336 17.00 32.54 -15.77
N PHE A 337 16.23 31.98 -14.84
CA PHE A 337 15.40 32.73 -13.90
C PHE A 337 16.09 32.93 -12.53
N GLY A 338 17.39 32.66 -12.44
CA GLY A 338 18.17 32.91 -11.22
C GLY A 338 17.97 31.86 -10.12
N LEU A 339 17.32 30.73 -10.42
CA LEU A 339 17.25 29.57 -9.52
C LEU A 339 18.54 28.76 -9.68
N SER A 340 19.59 29.20 -8.97
CA SER A 340 20.93 28.63 -9.02
C SER A 340 21.17 27.59 -7.90
N LYS A 341 22.39 27.03 -7.87
CA LYS A 341 22.87 26.07 -6.87
C LYS A 341 22.69 26.50 -5.40
N ASP A 342 22.62 27.79 -5.12
CA ASP A 342 22.51 28.31 -3.75
C ASP A 342 21.07 28.21 -3.22
N ARG A 343 20.09 28.06 -4.12
CA ARG A 343 18.66 27.94 -3.79
C ARG A 343 18.05 26.62 -4.22
N LEU A 344 18.63 25.92 -5.19
CA LEU A 344 18.05 24.75 -5.82
C LEU A 344 18.84 23.48 -5.50
N SER A 345 18.12 22.41 -5.16
CA SER A 345 18.66 21.05 -5.06
C SER A 345 17.77 20.07 -5.80
N VAL A 346 18.35 19.09 -6.47
CA VAL A 346 17.62 18.09 -7.26
C VAL A 346 17.58 16.76 -6.52
N HIS A 347 16.40 16.16 -6.49
CA HIS A 347 16.12 14.92 -5.80
C HIS A 347 15.39 13.95 -6.74
N LEU A 348 16.07 12.91 -7.19
CA LEU A 348 15.54 11.95 -8.15
C LEU A 348 15.11 10.68 -7.41
N VAL A 349 13.85 10.26 -7.56
CA VAL A 349 13.34 9.00 -6.98
C VAL A 349 13.33 7.95 -8.09
N GLU A 350 14.32 7.07 -8.08
CA GLU A 350 14.58 6.08 -9.12
C GLU A 350 15.04 4.75 -8.50
N MET A 351 14.39 3.66 -8.87
CA MET A 351 14.69 2.32 -8.38
C MET A 351 15.73 1.60 -9.24
N SER A 352 15.77 1.85 -10.54
CA SER A 352 16.64 1.14 -11.49
C SER A 352 18.08 1.66 -11.40
N PRO A 353 19.06 0.81 -11.05
CA PRO A 353 20.48 1.19 -11.08
C PRO A 353 20.96 1.57 -12.48
N HIS A 354 20.35 1.00 -13.52
CA HIS A 354 20.67 1.35 -14.91
C HIS A 354 20.22 2.78 -15.23
N LEU A 355 18.96 3.15 -14.92
CA LEU A 355 18.46 4.51 -15.13
C LEU A 355 19.22 5.54 -14.27
N GLN A 356 19.54 5.20 -13.02
CA GLN A 356 20.39 6.04 -12.16
C GLN A 356 21.74 6.37 -12.80
N ARG A 357 22.37 5.41 -13.51
CA ARG A 357 23.64 5.65 -14.24
C ARG A 357 23.44 6.60 -15.41
N MET A 358 22.45 6.35 -16.27
CA MET A 358 22.15 7.23 -17.41
C MET A 358 21.82 8.66 -16.98
N GLN A 359 21.07 8.81 -15.88
CA GLN A 359 20.77 10.11 -15.28
C GLN A 359 22.04 10.80 -14.77
N GLY A 360 22.95 10.06 -14.13
CA GLY A 360 24.24 10.57 -13.68
C GLY A 360 25.16 11.01 -14.81
N GLU A 361 25.17 10.27 -15.92
CA GLU A 361 25.87 10.64 -17.15
C GLU A 361 25.31 11.94 -17.74
N ARG A 362 23.98 12.05 -17.84
CA ARG A 362 23.30 13.19 -18.45
C ARG A 362 23.34 14.46 -17.61
N LEU A 363 23.14 14.34 -16.30
CA LEU A 363 22.96 15.49 -15.40
C LEU A 363 24.27 15.90 -14.71
N CYS A 364 25.23 14.97 -14.55
CA CYS A 364 26.45 15.19 -13.76
C CYS A 364 27.73 14.82 -14.53
N ASP A 365 27.70 14.71 -15.85
CA ASP A 365 28.84 14.30 -16.70
C ASP A 365 29.51 12.99 -16.23
N GLY A 366 28.72 12.07 -15.67
CA GLY A 366 29.18 10.80 -15.10
C GLY A 366 29.91 10.92 -13.76
N LYS A 367 30.07 12.13 -13.22
CA LYS A 367 30.75 12.40 -11.94
C LYS A 367 29.78 12.24 -10.77
N VAL A 368 29.37 11.00 -10.52
CA VAL A 368 28.54 10.63 -9.38
C VAL A 368 29.34 9.85 -8.33
N HIS A 369 29.06 10.12 -7.06
CA HIS A 369 29.54 9.34 -5.93
C HIS A 369 28.40 8.47 -5.41
N ARG A 370 28.59 7.14 -5.43
CA ARG A 370 27.69 6.22 -4.73
C ARG A 370 27.94 6.27 -3.23
N THR A 371 26.86 6.25 -2.47
CA THR A 371 26.87 6.13 -1.03
C THR A 371 27.30 4.71 -0.64
N ALA A 372 28.32 4.59 0.20
CA ALA A 372 28.78 3.29 0.67
C ALA A 372 27.73 2.62 1.59
N VAL A 373 27.72 1.29 1.61
CA VAL A 373 26.78 0.46 2.39
C VAL A 373 26.81 0.77 3.88
N ASP A 374 27.99 1.08 4.42
CA ASP A 374 28.22 1.40 5.82
C ASP A 374 27.80 2.83 6.21
N GLN A 375 27.49 3.68 5.24
CA GLN A 375 27.05 5.05 5.48
C GLN A 375 25.54 5.14 5.71
N ASN A 376 25.16 5.88 6.76
CA ASN A 376 23.77 6.06 7.18
C ASN A 376 23.05 7.19 6.41
N GLU A 377 23.45 7.43 5.16
CA GLU A 377 22.84 8.43 4.30
C GLU A 377 21.60 7.86 3.60
N PRO A 378 20.50 8.63 3.45
CA PRO A 378 19.27 8.16 2.81
C PRO A 378 19.36 8.08 1.28
N HIS A 379 20.27 8.83 0.65
CA HIS A 379 20.46 8.83 -0.79
C HIS A 379 21.38 7.68 -1.24
N VAL A 380 21.11 7.08 -2.40
CA VAL A 380 21.92 5.98 -2.96
C VAL A 380 23.15 6.48 -3.71
N GLN A 381 23.06 7.65 -4.33
CA GLN A 381 24.17 8.32 -4.98
C GLN A 381 23.92 9.83 -5.01
N GLN A 382 24.99 10.59 -5.24
CA GLN A 382 24.95 12.03 -5.37
C GLN A 382 25.93 12.53 -6.43
N GLY A 383 25.66 13.71 -6.98
CA GLY A 383 26.50 14.35 -7.99
C GLY A 383 26.27 15.85 -8.03
N LEU A 384 27.01 16.53 -8.92
CA LEU A 384 26.86 17.96 -9.19
C LEU A 384 26.64 18.15 -10.68
N THR A 385 25.69 19.01 -11.04
CA THR A 385 25.53 19.42 -12.44
C THR A 385 26.66 20.33 -12.89
N GLY A 386 26.76 20.58 -14.20
CA GLY A 386 27.70 21.57 -14.75
C GLY A 386 27.53 22.98 -14.16
N ALA A 387 26.31 23.34 -13.73
CA ALA A 387 26.00 24.59 -13.05
C ALA A 387 26.24 24.55 -11.52
N GLY A 388 26.72 23.41 -11.00
CA GLY A 388 27.01 23.19 -9.58
C GLY A 388 25.78 22.90 -8.71
N VAL A 389 24.62 22.58 -9.30
CA VAL A 389 23.43 22.17 -8.55
C VAL A 389 23.62 20.76 -8.01
N GLY A 390 23.36 20.56 -6.72
CA GLY A 390 23.46 19.24 -6.09
C GLY A 390 22.33 18.31 -6.54
N VAL A 391 22.67 17.11 -7.01
CA VAL A 391 21.73 16.07 -7.41
C VAL A 391 21.88 14.87 -6.48
N ARG A 392 20.76 14.36 -5.95
CA ARG A 392 20.73 13.17 -5.09
C ARG A 392 19.67 12.20 -5.56
N TRP A 393 19.98 10.90 -5.50
CA TRP A 393 19.08 9.83 -5.90
C TRP A 393 18.56 9.06 -4.68
N TYR A 394 17.30 8.66 -4.71
CA TYR A 394 16.59 7.95 -3.65
C TYR A 394 15.80 6.79 -4.25
N THR A 395 15.48 5.79 -3.42
CA THR A 395 14.66 4.65 -3.86
C THR A 395 13.19 4.84 -3.53
N ASP A 396 12.88 5.62 -2.50
CA ASP A 396 11.50 5.94 -2.12
C ASP A 396 11.41 7.42 -1.76
N ILE A 397 10.29 8.05 -2.12
CA ILE A 397 10.04 9.47 -1.83
C ILE A 397 10.06 9.79 -0.32
N VAL A 398 9.77 8.80 0.54
CA VAL A 398 9.86 8.99 1.99
C VAL A 398 11.29 9.25 2.48
N GLU A 399 12.30 8.87 1.70
CA GLU A 399 13.72 9.06 2.00
C GLU A 399 14.24 10.45 1.61
N VAL A 400 13.52 11.13 0.71
CA VAL A 400 13.83 12.52 0.34
C VAL A 400 13.73 13.39 1.60
N PRO A 401 14.66 14.32 1.86
CA PRO A 401 14.55 15.23 2.99
C PRO A 401 13.22 15.99 2.98
N LYS A 402 12.74 16.38 4.16
CA LYS A 402 11.45 17.05 4.32
C LYS A 402 11.67 18.56 4.38
N LYS A 403 11.65 19.22 3.21
CA LYS A 403 11.70 20.68 3.05
C LYS A 403 10.71 21.11 1.96
N PHE A 404 10.66 22.41 1.68
CA PHE A 404 9.84 22.96 0.59
C PHE A 404 10.20 22.28 -0.74
N SER A 405 9.22 21.62 -1.35
CA SER A 405 9.44 20.73 -2.50
C SER A 405 8.54 21.06 -3.69
N ILE A 406 9.11 21.15 -4.88
CA ILE A 406 8.37 21.09 -6.15
C ILE A 406 8.49 19.64 -6.64
N VAL A 407 7.39 18.90 -6.72
CA VAL A 407 7.40 17.49 -7.11
C VAL A 407 6.78 17.28 -8.49
N ILE A 408 7.52 16.69 -9.41
CA ILE A 408 7.05 16.32 -10.75
C ILE A 408 6.97 14.80 -10.88
N ALA A 409 5.89 14.30 -11.43
CA ALA A 409 5.70 12.89 -11.75
C ALA A 409 5.15 12.79 -13.18
N ASN A 410 6.03 12.54 -14.14
CA ASN A 410 5.68 12.37 -15.55
C ASN A 410 5.79 10.89 -15.93
N GLU A 411 4.69 10.26 -16.33
CA GLU A 411 4.65 8.84 -16.73
C GLU A 411 5.24 7.95 -15.62
N PHE A 412 4.75 8.17 -14.41
CA PHE A 412 5.23 7.48 -13.20
C PHE A 412 4.16 6.59 -12.58
N PHE A 413 2.90 7.07 -12.57
CA PHE A 413 1.83 6.36 -11.86
C PHE A 413 1.24 5.23 -12.71
N ASP A 414 1.35 5.29 -14.03
CA ASP A 414 0.95 4.23 -14.97
C ASP A 414 1.79 2.94 -14.84
N ALA A 415 3.04 3.08 -14.43
CA ALA A 415 3.98 1.98 -14.20
C ALA A 415 3.87 1.35 -12.79
N LEU A 416 2.99 1.87 -11.93
CA LEU A 416 2.84 1.34 -10.56
C LEU A 416 1.97 0.07 -10.51
N PRO A 417 2.35 -0.93 -9.70
CA PRO A 417 1.60 -2.18 -9.53
C PRO A 417 0.10 -1.98 -9.25
N VAL A 418 -0.73 -2.58 -10.10
CA VAL A 418 -2.20 -2.43 -10.04
C VAL A 418 -2.92 -3.71 -9.60
N HIS A 419 -3.85 -3.57 -8.67
CA HIS A 419 -4.82 -4.61 -8.34
C HIS A 419 -6.07 -4.41 -9.20
N ILE A 420 -6.62 -5.53 -9.70
CA ILE A 420 -7.84 -5.50 -10.51
C ILE A 420 -8.93 -6.23 -9.74
N PHE A 421 -10.02 -5.54 -9.45
CA PHE A 421 -11.19 -6.08 -8.76
C PHE A 421 -12.37 -6.18 -9.71
N CYS A 422 -13.16 -7.25 -9.57
CA CYS A 422 -14.37 -7.50 -10.36
C CYS A 422 -15.53 -7.89 -9.44
N LYS A 423 -16.76 -7.52 -9.83
CA LYS A 423 -18.01 -8.02 -9.25
C LYS A 423 -18.88 -8.64 -10.34
N GLU A 424 -19.54 -9.74 -10.02
CA GLU A 424 -20.39 -10.49 -10.96
C GLU A 424 -21.64 -9.71 -11.37
N SER A 425 -22.19 -8.90 -10.45
CA SER A 425 -23.29 -7.97 -10.71
C SER A 425 -22.94 -6.61 -10.12
N PRO A 426 -23.34 -5.50 -10.78
CA PRO A 426 -23.18 -4.17 -10.21
C PRO A 426 -24.04 -3.88 -8.98
N GLU A 427 -24.99 -4.75 -8.64
CA GLU A 427 -25.89 -4.64 -7.49
C GLU A 427 -25.18 -4.48 -6.14
N ALA A 428 -25.76 -3.65 -5.27
CA ALA A 428 -25.27 -3.37 -3.93
C ALA A 428 -25.25 -4.65 -3.06
N GLY A 429 -24.12 -4.91 -2.42
CA GLY A 429 -23.92 -6.10 -1.57
C GLY A 429 -23.16 -7.25 -2.23
N THR A 430 -22.92 -7.20 -3.55
CA THR A 430 -22.04 -8.16 -4.23
C THR A 430 -20.58 -7.92 -3.80
N ALA A 431 -19.92 -8.97 -3.30
CA ALA A 431 -18.53 -8.87 -2.85
C ALA A 431 -17.57 -8.74 -4.04
N TRP A 432 -16.59 -7.85 -3.91
CA TRP A 432 -15.49 -7.74 -4.86
C TRP A 432 -14.58 -8.97 -4.79
N LYS A 433 -14.27 -9.51 -5.96
CA LYS A 433 -13.27 -10.57 -6.17
C LYS A 433 -12.07 -9.97 -6.89
N GLU A 434 -10.90 -10.55 -6.65
CA GLU A 434 -9.65 -10.07 -7.24
C GLU A 434 -9.30 -10.89 -8.48
N VAL A 435 -8.78 -10.23 -9.51
CA VAL A 435 -8.17 -10.89 -10.66
C VAL A 435 -6.73 -11.25 -10.32
N LEU A 436 -6.39 -12.51 -10.55
CA LEU A 436 -5.08 -13.10 -10.25
C LEU A 436 -4.47 -13.65 -11.53
N VAL A 437 -3.15 -13.81 -11.53
CA VAL A 437 -2.38 -14.51 -12.57
C VAL A 437 -2.10 -15.93 -12.08
N ASP A 438 -2.50 -16.92 -12.88
CA ASP A 438 -2.32 -18.35 -12.63
C ASP A 438 -1.63 -19.02 -13.83
N ILE A 439 -1.17 -20.25 -13.65
CA ILE A 439 -0.57 -21.07 -14.70
C ILE A 439 -1.65 -21.47 -15.71
N ASP A 440 -1.34 -21.31 -17.00
CA ASP A 440 -2.14 -21.89 -18.07
C ASP A 440 -1.68 -23.33 -18.36
N ALA A 441 -2.30 -24.29 -17.70
CA ALA A 441 -1.99 -25.71 -17.88
C ALA A 441 -2.30 -26.24 -19.30
N LYS A 442 -3.00 -25.48 -20.15
CA LYS A 442 -3.30 -25.90 -21.53
C LYS A 442 -2.15 -25.65 -22.49
N GLN A 443 -1.24 -24.74 -22.14
CA GLN A 443 -0.11 -24.36 -22.98
C GLN A 443 1.18 -25.02 -22.46
N PRO A 444 2.08 -25.47 -23.36
CA PRO A 444 3.35 -26.04 -22.95
C PRO A 444 4.29 -24.95 -22.41
N GLY A 445 5.05 -25.28 -21.38
CA GLY A 445 6.03 -24.36 -20.79
C GLY A 445 5.44 -23.37 -19.77
N PRO A 446 6.19 -22.34 -19.37
CA PRO A 446 5.74 -21.33 -18.43
C PRO A 446 4.75 -20.37 -19.11
N ALA A 447 3.48 -20.75 -19.13
CA ALA A 447 2.38 -19.94 -19.65
C ALA A 447 1.44 -19.48 -18.53
N PHE A 448 0.84 -18.31 -18.70
CA PHE A 448 0.01 -17.67 -17.68
C PHE A 448 -1.37 -17.31 -18.23
N ARG A 449 -2.35 -17.19 -17.34
CA ARG A 449 -3.71 -16.73 -17.63
C ARG A 449 -4.26 -15.90 -16.48
N PHE A 450 -5.20 -15.00 -16.79
CA PHE A 450 -6.00 -14.36 -15.75
C PHE A 450 -7.07 -15.30 -15.23
N ILE A 451 -7.25 -15.32 -13.91
CA ILE A 451 -8.35 -15.98 -13.23
C ILE A 451 -9.00 -15.02 -12.24
N GLN A 452 -10.24 -15.28 -11.86
CA GLN A 452 -10.90 -14.58 -10.77
C GLN A 452 -10.78 -15.38 -9.48
N SER A 453 -10.54 -14.71 -8.35
CA SER A 453 -10.47 -15.34 -7.04
C SER A 453 -11.79 -16.05 -6.71
N SER A 454 -11.72 -17.28 -6.21
CA SER A 454 -12.91 -18.05 -5.80
C SER A 454 -13.49 -17.55 -4.47
N LYS A 455 -12.63 -16.97 -3.62
CA LYS A 455 -12.97 -16.34 -2.35
C LYS A 455 -12.54 -14.87 -2.35
N ALA A 456 -13.06 -14.10 -1.40
CA ALA A 456 -12.56 -12.75 -1.17
C ALA A 456 -11.10 -12.81 -0.70
N THR A 457 -10.24 -12.01 -1.30
CA THR A 457 -8.84 -11.87 -0.89
C THR A 457 -8.74 -10.78 0.17
N PRO A 458 -7.64 -10.71 0.95
CA PRO A 458 -7.44 -9.60 1.88
C PRO A 458 -7.59 -8.23 1.20
N TYR A 459 -6.99 -8.08 0.01
CA TYR A 459 -7.09 -6.86 -0.80
C TYR A 459 -8.52 -6.57 -1.26
N SER A 460 -9.28 -7.58 -1.69
CA SER A 460 -10.66 -7.37 -2.13
C SER A 460 -11.60 -7.03 -0.98
N VAL A 461 -11.35 -7.56 0.23
CA VAL A 461 -12.08 -7.19 1.46
C VAL A 461 -11.78 -5.74 1.86
N VAL A 462 -10.51 -5.34 1.87
CA VAL A 462 -10.10 -3.96 2.19
C VAL A 462 -10.68 -3.00 1.17
N PHE A 463 -10.54 -3.29 -0.12
CA PHE A 463 -11.12 -2.49 -1.18
C PHE A 463 -12.64 -2.34 -1.03
N GLY A 464 -13.37 -3.46 -0.87
CA GLY A 464 -14.81 -3.44 -0.71
C GLY A 464 -15.27 -2.60 0.49
N LYS A 465 -14.63 -2.75 1.66
CA LYS A 465 -14.95 -1.94 2.85
C LYS A 465 -14.71 -0.44 2.64
N ARG A 466 -13.70 -0.06 1.86
CA ARG A 466 -13.28 1.35 1.70
C ARG A 466 -14.03 2.10 0.60
N PHE A 467 -14.50 1.40 -0.42
CA PHE A 467 -15.04 2.03 -1.63
C PHE A 467 -16.47 1.63 -1.96
N ASN A 468 -17.07 0.61 -1.35
CA ASN A 468 -18.46 0.21 -1.65
C ASN A 468 -19.48 1.33 -1.40
N GLU A 469 -19.21 2.22 -0.46
CA GLU A 469 -20.08 3.36 -0.13
C GLU A 469 -19.74 4.62 -0.95
N LYS A 470 -18.81 4.52 -1.90
CA LYS A 470 -18.29 5.65 -2.70
C LYS A 470 -18.74 5.54 -4.16
N ASP A 471 -20.05 5.52 -4.39
CA ASP A 471 -20.64 5.38 -5.73
C ASP A 471 -20.15 6.46 -6.72
N SER A 472 -19.85 7.67 -6.24
CA SER A 472 -19.30 8.75 -7.07
C SER A 472 -17.90 8.44 -7.64
N LEU A 473 -17.06 7.69 -6.91
CA LEU A 473 -15.73 7.27 -7.39
C LEU A 473 -15.82 6.03 -8.27
N LEU A 474 -16.71 5.11 -7.93
CA LEU A 474 -16.88 3.87 -8.67
C LEU A 474 -17.67 4.06 -9.97
N GLN A 475 -18.52 5.08 -10.06
CA GLN A 475 -19.34 5.41 -11.24
C GLN A 475 -20.12 4.20 -11.79
N GLY A 476 -20.59 3.31 -10.91
CA GLY A 476 -21.31 2.09 -11.30
C GLY A 476 -20.45 1.00 -11.94
N ARG A 477 -19.12 1.16 -12.04
CA ARG A 477 -18.21 0.16 -12.60
C ARG A 477 -18.31 -1.18 -11.85
N ASN A 478 -18.28 -2.28 -12.58
CA ASN A 478 -18.19 -3.64 -12.03
C ASN A 478 -16.77 -4.23 -12.13
N ARG A 479 -15.84 -3.49 -12.72
CA ARG A 479 -14.41 -3.79 -12.75
C ARG A 479 -13.63 -2.51 -12.47
N VAL A 480 -12.65 -2.61 -11.56
CA VAL A 480 -11.88 -1.46 -11.11
C VAL A 480 -10.41 -1.84 -10.99
N GLU A 481 -9.57 -0.99 -11.55
CA GLU A 481 -8.12 -1.03 -11.46
C GLU A 481 -7.69 0.00 -10.41
N VAL A 482 -6.98 -0.45 -9.37
CA VAL A 482 -6.53 0.43 -8.28
C VAL A 482 -5.16 0.00 -7.76
N SER A 483 -4.29 0.96 -7.51
CA SER A 483 -2.99 0.72 -6.92
C SER A 483 -2.93 1.30 -5.50
N PHE A 484 -2.63 0.44 -4.53
CA PHE A 484 -2.39 0.88 -3.15
C PHE A 484 -1.06 1.64 -3.00
N GLU A 485 -0.12 1.46 -3.94
CA GLU A 485 1.12 2.24 -3.97
C GLU A 485 0.86 3.69 -4.40
N VAL A 486 0.01 3.90 -5.41
CA VAL A 486 -0.48 5.23 -5.80
C VAL A 486 -1.07 5.95 -4.59
N GLU A 487 -1.93 5.28 -3.83
CA GLU A 487 -2.54 5.83 -2.61
C GLU A 487 -1.49 6.27 -1.59
N GLN A 488 -0.52 5.39 -1.29
CA GLN A 488 0.51 5.67 -0.30
C GLN A 488 1.39 6.85 -0.69
N ILE A 489 1.79 6.91 -1.96
CA ILE A 489 2.61 8.02 -2.49
C ILE A 489 1.80 9.31 -2.46
N ALA A 490 0.53 9.29 -2.88
CA ALA A 490 -0.37 10.44 -2.81
C ALA A 490 -0.51 10.97 -1.38
N GLN A 491 -0.77 10.12 -0.39
CA GLN A 491 -0.86 10.52 1.02
C GLN A 491 0.46 11.11 1.55
N SER A 492 1.59 10.54 1.15
CA SER A 492 2.93 11.03 1.51
C SER A 492 3.20 12.42 0.92
N LEU A 493 2.82 12.63 -0.35
CA LEU A 493 2.90 13.93 -1.03
C LEU A 493 2.02 14.97 -0.35
N ALA A 494 0.75 14.64 -0.10
CA ALA A 494 -0.19 15.54 0.57
C ALA A 494 0.33 15.97 1.95
N THR A 495 0.81 15.01 2.75
CA THR A 495 1.40 15.29 4.06
C THR A 495 2.68 16.12 3.96
N ARG A 496 3.51 15.89 2.94
CA ARG A 496 4.73 16.66 2.71
C ARG A 496 4.41 18.12 2.39
N PHE A 497 3.50 18.37 1.45
CA PHE A 497 3.14 19.73 1.04
C PHE A 497 2.48 20.51 2.17
N ASP A 498 1.58 19.87 2.91
CA ASP A 498 0.92 20.49 4.06
C ASP A 498 1.91 20.88 5.17
N ALA A 499 2.83 19.98 5.53
CA ALA A 499 3.74 20.19 6.66
C ALA A 499 4.99 21.03 6.33
N TYR A 500 5.49 20.97 5.08
CA TYR A 500 6.78 21.58 4.71
C TYR A 500 6.68 22.59 3.56
N GLY A 501 5.49 22.78 3.00
CA GLY A 501 5.26 23.64 1.84
C GLY A 501 5.73 23.01 0.53
N GLY A 502 5.32 23.65 -0.56
CA GLY A 502 5.59 23.16 -1.92
C GLY A 502 4.32 22.79 -2.67
N PHE A 503 4.49 22.22 -3.85
CA PHE A 503 3.41 21.83 -4.75
C PHE A 503 3.91 20.75 -5.71
N GLY A 504 3.00 20.15 -6.48
CA GLY A 504 3.36 19.14 -7.44
C GLY A 504 2.51 19.12 -8.69
N LEU A 505 3.03 18.41 -9.69
CA LEU A 505 2.40 18.20 -10.99
C LEU A 505 2.53 16.73 -11.38
N VAL A 506 1.39 16.08 -11.61
CA VAL A 506 1.30 14.73 -12.14
C VAL A 506 0.88 14.81 -13.60
N ILE A 507 1.63 14.17 -14.48
CA ILE A 507 1.40 14.12 -15.92
C ILE A 507 1.40 12.65 -16.32
N ASP A 508 0.24 12.14 -16.71
CA ASP A 508 0.12 10.75 -17.07
C ASP A 508 -1.06 10.52 -18.02
N TYR A 509 -1.03 9.45 -18.79
CA TYR A 509 -2.22 9.08 -19.56
C TYR A 509 -3.22 8.37 -18.66
N GLY A 510 -4.49 8.71 -18.83
CA GLY A 510 -5.46 8.28 -17.86
C GLY A 510 -6.88 8.70 -18.17
N HIS A 511 -7.71 8.57 -17.15
CA HIS A 511 -9.13 8.83 -17.21
C HIS A 511 -9.65 9.28 -15.84
N GLU A 512 -10.91 9.70 -15.76
CA GLU A 512 -11.51 10.21 -14.52
C GLU A 512 -12.68 9.31 -14.08
N GLY A 513 -12.34 8.10 -13.62
CA GLY A 513 -13.31 7.11 -13.13
C GLY A 513 -14.21 6.42 -14.17
N ASN A 514 -14.02 6.66 -15.47
CA ASN A 514 -14.91 6.19 -16.54
C ASN A 514 -14.43 4.95 -17.33
N LYS A 515 -13.17 4.50 -17.19
CA LYS A 515 -12.69 3.25 -17.81
C LYS A 515 -12.58 2.10 -16.80
N MET A 516 -12.49 0.87 -17.32
CA MET A 516 -12.53 -0.38 -16.54
C MET A 516 -11.40 -1.36 -16.83
N ASP A 517 -10.94 -1.46 -18.08
CA ASP A 517 -9.91 -2.43 -18.48
C ASP A 517 -8.86 -1.68 -19.31
N THR A 518 -7.74 -1.38 -18.68
CA THR A 518 -6.68 -0.57 -19.27
C THR A 518 -5.29 -1.19 -19.07
N PHE A 519 -5.17 -2.20 -18.21
CA PHE A 519 -3.94 -2.98 -18.06
C PHE A 519 -3.53 -3.64 -19.38
N ARG A 520 -2.36 -3.27 -19.88
CA ARG A 520 -1.85 -3.69 -21.19
C ARG A 520 -0.33 -3.72 -21.22
N SER A 521 0.22 -4.24 -22.31
CA SER A 521 1.67 -4.20 -22.53
C SER A 521 2.04 -3.73 -23.92
N PHE A 522 3.23 -3.16 -24.04
CA PHE A 522 3.78 -2.73 -25.33
C PHE A 522 5.18 -3.25 -25.55
N LYS A 523 5.44 -3.63 -26.79
CA LYS A 523 6.73 -4.13 -27.27
C LYS A 523 6.95 -3.57 -28.66
N GLN A 524 8.05 -2.84 -28.88
CA GLN A 524 8.40 -2.20 -30.15
C GLN A 524 7.25 -1.36 -30.74
N HIS A 525 6.66 -0.49 -29.91
CA HIS A 525 5.52 0.38 -30.25
C HIS A 525 4.24 -0.35 -30.72
N LYS A 526 4.07 -1.63 -30.37
CA LYS A 526 2.87 -2.42 -30.67
C LYS A 526 2.27 -2.98 -29.40
N LEU A 527 0.94 -3.09 -29.38
CA LEU A 527 0.22 -3.78 -28.31
C LEU A 527 0.69 -5.24 -28.27
N HIS A 528 1.04 -5.68 -27.07
CA HIS A 528 1.52 -7.02 -26.79
C HIS A 528 0.68 -7.62 -25.66
N ASP A 529 0.56 -8.95 -25.63
CA ASP A 529 -0.15 -9.64 -24.56
C ASP A 529 0.65 -9.49 -23.23
N PRO A 530 0.05 -8.94 -22.15
CA PRO A 530 0.73 -8.72 -20.88
C PRO A 530 1.28 -9.99 -20.22
N LEU A 531 0.74 -11.17 -20.56
CA LEU A 531 1.13 -12.44 -19.98
C LEU A 531 2.18 -13.20 -20.79
N GLN A 532 2.51 -12.71 -21.99
CA GLN A 532 3.53 -13.29 -22.85
C GLN A 532 4.90 -12.67 -22.60
N ASP A 533 5.96 -13.48 -22.72
CA ASP A 533 7.36 -13.10 -22.53
C ASP A 533 7.60 -12.12 -21.34
N PRO A 534 7.24 -12.50 -20.09
CA PRO A 534 7.36 -11.61 -18.93
C PRO A 534 8.78 -11.03 -18.79
N GLY A 535 8.86 -9.71 -18.62
CA GLY A 535 10.12 -8.94 -18.54
C GLY A 535 10.60 -8.37 -19.88
N SER A 536 10.02 -8.81 -21.01
CA SER A 536 10.43 -8.36 -22.35
C SER A 536 9.61 -7.21 -22.93
N ALA A 537 8.47 -6.88 -22.32
CA ALA A 537 7.54 -5.84 -22.75
C ALA A 537 7.22 -4.93 -21.56
N ASP A 538 6.92 -3.66 -21.86
CA ASP A 538 6.53 -2.69 -20.85
C ASP A 538 5.08 -2.90 -20.44
N LEU A 539 4.81 -3.01 -19.14
CA LEU A 539 3.47 -3.18 -18.59
C LEU A 539 2.96 -1.84 -18.08
N THR A 540 1.71 -1.53 -18.38
CA THR A 540 1.12 -0.27 -17.97
C THR A 540 -0.39 -0.34 -17.75
N VAL A 541 -0.91 0.61 -16.98
CA VAL A 541 -2.32 0.84 -16.70
C VAL A 541 -2.63 2.34 -16.84
N ASP A 542 -3.83 2.69 -17.33
CA ASP A 542 -4.25 4.09 -17.33
C ASP A 542 -4.41 4.59 -15.88
N VAL A 543 -3.94 5.81 -15.60
CA VAL A 543 -4.13 6.43 -14.29
C VAL A 543 -5.59 6.83 -14.09
N ASP A 544 -6.24 6.32 -13.04
CA ASP A 544 -7.56 6.79 -12.60
C ASP A 544 -7.40 8.06 -11.74
N PHE A 545 -7.51 9.22 -12.38
CA PHE A 545 -7.37 10.52 -11.73
C PHE A 545 -8.48 10.78 -10.69
N ALA A 546 -9.63 10.10 -10.76
CA ALA A 546 -10.65 10.21 -9.71
C ALA A 546 -10.17 9.58 -8.39
N PHE A 547 -9.51 8.41 -8.46
CA PHE A 547 -8.88 7.80 -7.30
C PHE A 547 -7.68 8.61 -6.81
N LEU A 548 -6.80 9.06 -7.71
CA LEU A 548 -5.63 9.84 -7.33
C LEU A 548 -6.01 11.11 -6.56
N LYS A 549 -6.98 11.88 -7.06
CA LYS A 549 -7.52 13.04 -6.34
C LYS A 549 -8.08 12.66 -4.98
N HIS A 550 -8.90 11.61 -4.94
CA HIS A 550 -9.47 11.14 -3.69
C HIS A 550 -8.38 10.83 -2.66
N PHE A 551 -7.28 10.18 -3.07
CA PHE A 551 -6.17 9.85 -2.17
C PHE A 551 -5.37 11.07 -1.71
N LEU A 552 -5.21 12.07 -2.57
CA LEU A 552 -4.54 13.34 -2.23
C LEU A 552 -5.37 14.16 -1.24
N GLU A 553 -6.69 14.21 -1.43
CA GLU A 553 -7.59 15.12 -0.70
C GLU A 553 -8.22 14.51 0.55
N GLN A 554 -8.13 13.18 0.77
CA GLN A 554 -8.87 12.49 1.84
C GLN A 554 -8.65 13.02 3.26
N ASP A 555 -7.47 13.59 3.55
CA ASP A 555 -7.11 14.15 4.86
C ASP A 555 -7.27 15.68 4.93
N GLU A 556 -7.82 16.31 3.89
CA GLU A 556 -7.89 17.78 3.73
C GLU A 556 -6.52 18.49 3.84
N LYS A 557 -5.43 17.76 3.57
CA LYS A 557 -4.05 18.28 3.57
C LYS A 557 -3.63 18.85 2.22
N ALA A 558 -4.13 18.27 1.14
CA ALA A 558 -3.90 18.74 -0.21
C ALA A 558 -5.20 19.12 -0.91
N PHE A 559 -5.06 19.98 -1.89
CA PHE A 559 -6.08 20.42 -2.81
C PHE A 559 -5.57 20.21 -4.23
N THR A 560 -6.42 19.66 -5.10
CA THR A 560 -6.07 19.34 -6.48
C THR A 560 -6.85 20.16 -7.48
N LEU A 561 -6.22 20.46 -8.62
CA LEU A 561 -6.85 21.08 -9.79
C LEU A 561 -6.54 20.25 -11.04
N GLY A 562 -7.53 20.12 -11.92
CA GLY A 562 -7.49 19.24 -13.09
C GLY A 562 -8.43 18.02 -12.93
N PRO A 563 -8.19 16.89 -13.62
CA PRO A 563 -7.19 16.80 -14.68
C PRO A 563 -7.55 17.74 -15.85
N VAL A 564 -6.53 18.23 -16.55
CA VAL A 564 -6.69 18.93 -17.84
C VAL A 564 -5.95 18.14 -18.93
N GLY A 565 -6.38 18.25 -20.19
CA GLY A 565 -5.67 17.62 -21.31
C GLY A 565 -4.28 18.24 -21.52
N GLN A 566 -3.28 17.43 -21.85
CA GLN A 566 -1.91 17.88 -22.10
C GLN A 566 -1.82 18.96 -23.17
N GLY A 567 -2.51 18.78 -24.29
CA GLY A 567 -2.48 19.78 -25.36
C GLY A 567 -3.07 21.11 -24.91
N ALA A 568 -4.19 21.08 -24.20
CA ALA A 568 -4.81 22.29 -23.65
C ALA A 568 -3.90 22.99 -22.63
N PHE A 569 -3.23 22.23 -21.76
CA PHE A 569 -2.27 22.77 -20.81
C PHE A 569 -1.06 23.43 -21.50
N LEU A 570 -0.44 22.75 -22.47
CA LEU A 570 0.73 23.28 -23.17
C LEU A 570 0.40 24.53 -23.98
N GLU A 571 -0.78 24.60 -24.60
CA GLU A 571 -1.26 25.82 -25.26
C GLU A 571 -1.52 26.95 -24.26
N ALA A 572 -2.15 26.66 -23.12
CA ALA A 572 -2.35 27.66 -22.07
C ALA A 572 -1.03 28.22 -21.53
N MET A 573 0.01 27.39 -21.47
CA MET A 573 1.39 27.76 -21.12
C MET A 573 2.15 28.48 -22.25
N GLN A 574 1.48 28.88 -23.34
CA GLN A 574 2.06 29.59 -24.48
C GLN A 574 3.09 28.75 -25.26
N GLY A 575 2.87 27.44 -25.36
CA GLY A 575 3.76 26.54 -26.10
C GLY A 575 3.90 26.88 -27.58
N SER A 576 2.85 27.38 -28.21
CA SER A 576 2.84 27.79 -29.62
C SER A 576 3.75 29.01 -29.86
N GLU A 577 3.84 29.95 -28.91
CA GLU A 577 4.79 31.06 -28.97
C GLU A 577 6.23 30.58 -28.74
N ARG A 578 6.43 29.60 -27.86
CA ARG A 578 7.75 28.99 -27.68
C ARG A 578 8.22 28.29 -28.96
N LEU A 579 7.34 27.54 -29.61
CA LEU A 579 7.63 26.91 -30.90
C LEU A 579 8.02 27.97 -31.95
N LYS A 580 7.24 29.05 -32.09
CA LYS A 580 7.58 30.15 -33.03
C LYS A 580 8.96 30.71 -32.77
N ASN A 581 9.32 30.94 -31.51
CA ASN A 581 10.64 31.45 -31.15
C ASN A 581 11.77 30.47 -31.51
N LEU A 582 11.59 29.17 -31.26
CA LEU A 582 12.56 28.14 -31.64
C LEU A 582 12.72 28.03 -33.16
N LEU A 583 11.62 28.11 -33.91
CA LEU A 583 11.65 28.15 -35.36
C LEU A 583 12.38 29.40 -35.84
N ASN A 584 12.16 30.57 -35.28
CA ASN A 584 12.82 31.80 -35.74
C ASN A 584 14.36 31.77 -35.60
N VAL A 585 14.89 31.08 -34.59
CA VAL A 585 16.35 30.99 -34.37
C VAL A 585 17.00 29.79 -35.08
N THR A 586 16.21 28.82 -35.54
CA THR A 586 16.71 27.62 -36.20
C THR A 586 16.78 27.83 -37.71
N THR A 587 17.97 27.65 -38.30
CA THR A 587 18.18 27.76 -39.75
C THR A 587 18.01 26.43 -40.50
N ASP A 588 18.22 25.30 -39.83
CA ASP A 588 18.07 23.96 -40.42
C ASP A 588 16.58 23.60 -40.59
N GLU A 589 16.13 23.50 -41.84
CA GLU A 589 14.73 23.15 -42.17
C GLU A 589 14.33 21.75 -41.73
N ASN A 590 15.25 20.78 -41.71
CA ASN A 590 14.94 19.44 -41.21
C ASN A 590 14.65 19.49 -39.70
N TYR A 591 15.48 20.22 -38.95
CA TYR A 591 15.28 20.39 -37.51
C TYR A 591 14.02 21.23 -37.21
N ARG A 592 13.71 22.24 -38.02
CA ARG A 592 12.44 22.99 -37.94
C ARG A 592 11.23 22.07 -38.12
N GLN A 593 11.30 21.11 -39.04
CA GLN A 593 10.21 20.13 -39.22
C GLN A 593 10.08 19.21 -38.01
N ILE A 594 11.19 18.71 -37.46
CA ILE A 594 11.20 17.90 -36.23
C ILE A 594 10.54 18.65 -35.06
N LEU A 595 10.84 19.95 -34.89
CA LEU A 595 10.21 20.78 -33.85
C LEU A 595 8.70 20.90 -34.03
N LYS A 596 8.22 21.08 -35.27
CA LYS A 596 6.78 21.15 -35.57
C LYS A 596 6.09 19.82 -35.31
N ASP A 597 6.67 18.73 -35.79
CA ASP A 597 6.11 17.39 -35.65
C ASP A 597 6.07 16.96 -34.19
N GLY A 598 7.13 17.24 -33.42
CA GLY A 598 7.18 16.99 -31.99
C GLY A 598 6.12 17.79 -31.23
N TYR A 599 5.95 19.08 -31.55
CA TYR A 599 4.91 19.89 -30.93
C TYR A 599 3.50 19.38 -31.26
N ASP A 600 3.23 19.00 -32.52
CA ASP A 600 1.97 18.38 -32.92
C ASP A 600 1.74 17.05 -32.18
N VAL A 601 2.76 16.19 -32.01
CA VAL A 601 2.63 14.96 -31.20
C VAL A 601 2.18 15.27 -29.77
N LEU A 602 2.76 16.29 -29.15
CA LEU A 602 2.47 16.67 -27.77
C LEU A 602 1.09 17.29 -27.58
N THR A 603 0.58 18.07 -28.54
CA THR A 603 -0.65 18.86 -28.38
C THR A 603 -1.86 18.33 -29.14
N ASN A 604 -1.67 17.53 -30.19
CA ASN A 604 -2.76 17.04 -31.02
C ASN A 604 -3.67 16.08 -30.22
N PRO A 605 -5.00 16.32 -30.17
CA PRO A 605 -5.95 15.49 -29.43
C PRO A 605 -5.95 14.00 -29.85
N GLU A 606 -5.64 13.70 -31.11
CA GLU A 606 -5.61 12.31 -31.61
C GLU A 606 -4.35 11.55 -31.15
N LYS A 607 -3.30 12.30 -30.77
CA LYS A 607 -1.99 11.82 -30.31
C LYS A 607 -1.90 11.90 -28.78
N MET A 608 -0.95 12.66 -28.21
CA MET A 608 -0.80 12.79 -26.76
C MET A 608 -1.73 13.83 -26.14
N GLY A 609 -2.21 14.80 -26.92
CA GLY A 609 -2.86 16.00 -26.40
C GLY A 609 -4.08 15.76 -25.51
N GLU A 610 -4.92 14.79 -25.85
CA GLU A 610 -6.11 14.45 -25.03
C GLU A 610 -5.91 13.18 -24.20
N ARG A 611 -5.00 12.28 -24.61
CA ARG A 611 -4.72 11.03 -23.88
C ARG A 611 -4.00 11.28 -22.56
N PHE A 612 -3.05 12.22 -22.56
CA PHE A 612 -2.32 12.64 -21.38
C PHE A 612 -3.08 13.70 -20.62
N LYS A 613 -3.05 13.59 -19.31
CA LYS A 613 -3.76 14.42 -18.35
C LYS A 613 -2.78 14.98 -17.34
N LEU A 614 -3.00 16.24 -16.96
CA LEU A 614 -2.23 16.91 -15.93
C LEU A 614 -3.10 17.19 -14.72
N LEU A 615 -2.59 16.85 -13.54
CA LEU A 615 -3.19 17.14 -12.24
C LEU A 615 -2.19 17.92 -11.39
N SER A 616 -2.56 19.11 -10.94
CA SER A 616 -1.75 19.88 -10.00
C SER A 616 -2.19 19.64 -8.56
N ILE A 617 -1.21 19.74 -7.65
CA ILE A 617 -1.37 19.42 -6.23
C ILE A 617 -0.79 20.56 -5.42
N PHE A 618 -1.59 21.12 -4.51
CA PHE A 618 -1.19 22.20 -3.61
C PHE A 618 -1.61 21.88 -2.16
N PRO A 619 -1.01 22.53 -1.15
CA PRO A 619 -1.50 22.48 0.22
C PRO A 619 -2.94 22.98 0.28
N ALA A 620 -3.80 22.31 1.06
CA ALA A 620 -5.21 22.69 1.18
C ALA A 620 -5.40 24.11 1.72
N SER A 621 -4.46 24.59 2.53
CA SER A 621 -4.42 25.97 3.04
C SER A 621 -4.39 27.05 1.95
N LEU A 622 -3.91 26.73 0.74
CA LEU A 622 -3.88 27.65 -0.40
C LEU A 622 -5.14 27.60 -1.28
N LYS A 623 -6.10 26.70 -1.00
CA LYS A 623 -7.28 26.47 -1.85
C LYS A 623 -8.03 27.75 -2.18
N ASN A 624 -8.40 28.54 -1.18
CA ASN A 624 -9.17 29.77 -1.41
C ASN A 624 -8.37 30.80 -2.21
N TYR A 625 -7.09 30.99 -1.86
CA TYR A 625 -6.19 31.91 -2.54
C TYR A 625 -6.04 31.59 -4.04
N LEU A 626 -5.84 30.31 -4.36
CA LEU A 626 -5.66 29.82 -5.72
C LEU A 626 -6.98 29.80 -6.52
N LEU A 627 -8.14 29.72 -5.88
CA LEU A 627 -9.44 29.76 -6.57
C LEU A 627 -9.94 31.18 -6.84
N THR A 628 -9.61 32.17 -6.00
CA THR A 628 -10.19 33.52 -6.11
C THR A 628 -9.23 34.57 -6.67
N SER A 629 -7.98 34.55 -6.25
CA SER A 629 -7.09 35.71 -6.38
C SER A 629 -5.87 35.43 -7.25
N ASN A 630 -5.41 34.17 -7.31
CA ASN A 630 -4.21 33.81 -8.06
C ASN A 630 -4.33 32.42 -8.69
N LYS A 631 -5.17 32.34 -9.73
CA LYS A 631 -5.51 31.09 -10.44
C LYS A 631 -4.27 30.34 -10.92
N VAL A 632 -4.34 29.01 -10.83
CA VAL A 632 -3.27 28.12 -11.31
C VAL A 632 -3.30 28.11 -12.84
N VAL A 633 -2.19 28.53 -13.44
CA VAL A 633 -2.11 28.71 -14.89
C VAL A 633 -2.18 27.34 -15.57
N GLY A 634 -2.96 27.24 -16.64
CA GLY A 634 -3.20 26.00 -17.37
C GLY A 634 -4.27 25.09 -16.77
N PHE A 635 -4.89 25.48 -15.65
CA PHE A 635 -5.94 24.70 -14.96
C PHE A 635 -7.29 25.44 -14.86
N GLU A 636 -7.46 26.51 -15.63
CA GLU A 636 -8.71 27.26 -15.67
C GLU A 636 -9.75 26.50 -16.51
N LYS A 637 -10.98 26.37 -15.98
CA LYS A 637 -12.12 25.78 -16.68
C LYS A 637 -12.88 26.82 -17.50
#